data_AF-A0A8J6EVG4-F1
#
_entry.id   AF-A0A8J6EVG4-F1
#
_cell.length_a   1.000
_cell.length_b   1.000
_cell.length_c   1.000
_cell.angle_alpha   90.00
_cell.angle_beta   90.00
_cell.angle_gamma   90.00
#
_symmetry.space_group_name_H-M   'P 1'
#
loop_
_entity.id
_entity.type
_entity.pdbx_description
1 polymer ?
#
loop_
_entity_poly.entity_id
_entity_poly.type
_entity_poly.pdbx_seq_one_letter_code
_entity_poly.pdbx_strand_id
1 'polypeptide(L)'
;MISLQPQGVTPQLSPQELSLQIKSFLSGSDPQHGQKLSLRDHARCSLLLLRCLPSARHAVLEHLRSVFHDSVSSFLNERDSQDCLPQSSSSQRRGPPPSTPGLDEVTQEVQKVLEEFIKLNPRAWAPLISAWSIELMGQLSSKHANRQGMPHSTSLNELLQLWMSCGATRVLMDIYTLCLSTMIDSCPDACVDALLDTSVQHSPHFDWVVAHIGNSFPSTIISRVLSCGLKDFCAHSSTSETSEKRVPKLGSVVGILGHLSSRHGNSIRQEILRMFHESLRPGSKQQRATLPYLLQLAALSPSLLGTVCQDLVDSLKPSTLSQLQQHCSTLPRDELDNMLNLCIHLASQTSTGAPRLLRFLLDTAMPASVITTPGLAVHDSVRDACDRIVRLLLLSLQKQVYGRTGGRAASDAPPKAVPFLDAMRGHLPELCAEMLRLERKRHLWLHQLLGLLCIYSSPPCAPEALCLLLTLAHSSEELGLAVQLHAVLSSSMQGLAQAAVTRCVAQVHAGALTDKRALQLLQNMTLIVQSEESGMGREVGTALSDYLPDFGQLLLHSNPGVCEAACLLLCCCPLPSSLPPAQLHLLIRSSSFLLFHSMHIRSSAGVSSASRLLLRLCKASHAGKKAVLHQLVEGALHQGNVGLFGGDGMKDVAQKLEGASASLLENNNHLGSTVDFSGSVWSVFHAGVIGSGLKPEEKDRVIGQVECTENTQSLLSLLSSCCAKNGEEDGQLITLDPEAAKTLAVTITECACPDVTNSELSWPPEEHARTTVQRDLLIYTCFRKSPLLFLLLHLVAQGCPALCYCSVLLRGLLATLLAYWEASRESSTTDSPWHLMASCELVSCMGEGQLLPPALANMHEMFSLLAPYEVRLLLLSVWDFVRANGPFPQRFVFQASKAIFSRDFTREGDPAKYMDIVHSVLHRNVDRLGLLSGRFQV
;
A
#
# COMPACT_ATOMS: atom_id res chain seq x y z
N MET A 1 -59.93 -25.48 49.03
CA MET A 1 -60.41 -24.90 50.30
C MET A 1 -59.21 -24.51 51.15
N ILE A 2 -58.75 -23.26 51.09
CA ILE A 2 -57.94 -22.62 52.15
C ILE A 2 -58.34 -21.14 52.15
N SER A 3 -58.89 -20.71 53.29
CA SER A 3 -59.31 -19.35 53.60
C SER A 3 -58.12 -18.46 53.92
N LEU A 4 -57.93 -17.38 53.17
CA LEU A 4 -57.14 -16.22 53.60
C LEU A 4 -57.87 -14.96 53.10
N GLN A 5 -58.54 -14.27 54.03
CA GLN A 5 -59.06 -12.91 53.83
C GLN A 5 -57.89 -11.96 53.57
N PRO A 6 -57.96 -11.06 52.57
CA PRO A 6 -57.16 -9.85 52.57
C PRO A 6 -58.01 -8.68 53.08
N GLN A 7 -57.55 -8.06 54.18
CA GLN A 7 -58.02 -6.74 54.61
C GLN A 7 -57.48 -5.68 53.63
N GLY A 8 -58.39 -5.16 52.81
CA GLY A 8 -58.22 -3.99 51.96
C GLY A 8 -59.61 -3.61 51.46
N VAL A 9 -60.11 -2.44 51.86
CA VAL A 9 -61.51 -2.00 51.77
C VAL A 9 -62.12 -2.28 50.39
N THR A 10 -62.92 -3.35 50.28
CA THR A 10 -63.81 -3.60 49.15
C THR A 10 -65.10 -2.81 49.35
N PRO A 11 -65.71 -2.22 48.31
CA PRO A 11 -67.06 -1.68 48.42
C PRO A 11 -68.01 -2.84 48.74
N GLN A 12 -68.49 -2.94 49.98
CA GLN A 12 -69.47 -3.94 50.37
C GLN A 12 -70.83 -3.55 49.78
N LEU A 13 -71.11 -4.03 48.57
CA LEU A 13 -72.45 -3.99 47.97
C LEU A 13 -73.40 -4.91 48.76
N SER A 14 -74.64 -4.47 48.94
CA SER A 14 -75.68 -5.31 49.56
C SER A 14 -75.99 -6.53 48.67
N PRO A 15 -76.46 -7.66 49.23
CA PRO A 15 -76.77 -8.87 48.45
C PRO A 15 -77.85 -8.65 47.39
N GLN A 16 -78.75 -7.68 47.58
CA GLN A 16 -79.75 -7.28 46.60
C GLN A 16 -79.12 -6.54 45.42
N GLU A 17 -78.21 -5.59 45.68
CA GLU A 17 -77.47 -4.86 44.64
C GLU A 17 -76.55 -5.79 43.86
N LEU A 18 -75.88 -6.74 44.52
CA LEU A 18 -75.06 -7.76 43.86
C LEU A 18 -75.90 -8.64 42.91
N SER A 19 -77.10 -9.03 43.32
CA SER A 19 -78.01 -9.83 42.46
C SER A 19 -78.49 -9.06 41.23
N LEU A 20 -78.68 -7.74 41.35
CA LEU A 20 -79.04 -6.85 40.25
C LEU A 20 -77.87 -6.67 39.29
N GLN A 21 -76.65 -6.49 39.79
CA GLN A 21 -75.44 -6.42 38.97
C GLN A 21 -75.17 -7.73 38.21
N ILE A 22 -75.39 -8.90 38.83
CA ILE A 22 -75.26 -10.20 38.15
C ILE A 22 -76.30 -10.34 37.02
N LYS A 23 -77.56 -9.96 37.27
CA LYS A 23 -78.61 -10.00 36.24
C LYS A 23 -78.30 -9.03 35.09
N SER A 24 -77.86 -7.82 35.43
CA SER A 24 -77.44 -6.79 34.47
C SER A 24 -76.28 -7.26 33.58
N PHE A 25 -75.29 -7.93 34.17
CA PHE A 25 -74.15 -8.49 33.44
C PHE A 25 -74.55 -9.61 32.49
N LEU A 26 -75.44 -10.52 32.91
CA LEU A 26 -75.90 -11.65 32.10
C LEU A 26 -76.87 -11.24 30.98
N SER A 27 -77.73 -10.23 31.22
CA SER A 27 -78.72 -9.78 30.23
C SER A 27 -78.17 -8.73 29.27
N GLY A 28 -77.04 -8.07 29.58
CA GLY A 28 -76.50 -6.96 28.80
C GLY A 28 -77.43 -5.74 28.78
N SER A 29 -78.37 -5.68 29.72
CA SER A 29 -79.41 -4.66 29.82
C SER A 29 -79.64 -4.29 31.28
N ASP A 30 -80.09 -3.07 31.51
CA ASP A 30 -80.48 -2.65 32.86
C ASP A 30 -81.73 -3.44 33.30
N PRO A 31 -81.67 -4.24 34.39
CA PRO A 31 -82.80 -5.03 34.86
C PRO A 31 -83.99 -4.17 35.34
N GLN A 32 -83.80 -2.88 35.61
CA GLN A 32 -84.86 -1.96 36.02
C GLN A 32 -85.52 -1.24 34.84
N HIS A 33 -84.77 -0.92 33.78
CA HIS A 33 -85.25 -0.07 32.67
C HIS A 33 -85.32 -0.78 31.31
N GLY A 34 -84.81 -2.02 31.19
CA GLY A 34 -84.84 -2.83 29.97
C GLY A 34 -83.98 -2.31 28.81
N GLN A 35 -83.26 -1.20 29.00
CA GLN A 35 -82.37 -0.61 27.99
C GLN A 35 -81.07 -1.42 27.87
N LYS A 36 -80.58 -1.60 26.65
CA LYS A 36 -79.26 -2.20 26.41
C LYS A 36 -78.19 -1.33 27.04
N LEU A 37 -77.31 -1.93 27.84
CA LEU A 37 -76.21 -1.22 28.47
C LEU A 37 -75.26 -0.70 27.39
N SER A 38 -74.71 0.49 27.59
CA SER A 38 -73.56 0.94 26.79
C SER A 38 -72.37 0.02 27.07
N LEU A 39 -71.46 -0.13 26.10
CA LEU A 39 -70.23 -0.93 26.30
C LEU A 39 -69.43 -0.47 27.53
N ARG A 40 -69.48 0.84 27.84
CA ARG A 40 -68.87 1.43 29.03
C ARG A 40 -69.55 0.99 30.32
N ASP A 41 -70.87 1.02 30.38
CA ASP A 41 -71.63 0.66 31.57
C ASP A 41 -71.60 -0.85 31.83
N HIS A 42 -71.60 -1.65 30.76
CA HIS A 42 -71.44 -3.11 30.85
C HIS A 42 -70.04 -3.48 31.36
N ALA A 43 -68.98 -2.83 30.86
CA ALA A 43 -67.62 -3.01 31.35
C ALA A 43 -67.48 -2.61 32.82
N ARG A 44 -68.04 -1.46 33.25
CA ARG A 44 -68.02 -1.03 34.67
C ARG A 44 -68.78 -1.99 35.59
N CYS A 45 -69.95 -2.47 35.16
CA CYS A 45 -70.69 -3.53 35.85
C CYS A 45 -69.82 -4.80 36.01
N SER A 46 -69.12 -5.21 34.96
CA SER A 46 -68.23 -6.37 35.00
C SER A 46 -67.03 -6.17 35.95
N LEU A 47 -66.42 -4.98 35.99
CA LEU A 47 -65.32 -4.64 36.90
C LEU A 47 -65.78 -4.60 38.37
N LEU A 48 -67.01 -4.14 38.64
CA LEU A 48 -67.61 -4.20 39.98
C LEU A 48 -67.84 -5.65 40.42
N LEU A 49 -68.29 -6.53 39.52
CA LEU A 49 -68.42 -7.97 39.80
C LEU A 49 -67.06 -8.63 40.06
N LEU A 50 -66.01 -8.21 39.34
CA LEU A 50 -64.64 -8.70 39.58
C LEU A 50 -64.13 -8.37 40.99
N ARG A 51 -64.48 -7.18 41.51
CA ARG A 51 -64.16 -6.71 42.87
C ARG A 51 -64.93 -7.42 43.97
N CYS A 52 -66.17 -7.83 43.70
CA CYS A 52 -67.07 -8.34 44.73
C CYS A 52 -67.25 -9.87 44.72
N LEU A 53 -67.03 -10.54 43.58
CA LEU A 53 -67.30 -11.96 43.40
C LEU A 53 -66.13 -12.74 42.77
N PRO A 54 -65.32 -13.46 43.56
CA PRO A 54 -64.23 -14.31 43.06
C PRO A 54 -64.65 -15.36 42.03
N SER A 55 -65.88 -15.88 42.11
CA SER A 55 -66.39 -16.91 41.18
C SER A 55 -66.71 -16.36 39.78
N ALA A 56 -66.92 -15.04 39.63
CA ALA A 56 -67.23 -14.41 38.34
C ALA A 56 -65.99 -14.11 37.49
N ARG A 57 -64.77 -14.33 38.01
CA ARG A 57 -63.50 -13.93 37.39
C ARG A 57 -63.39 -14.33 35.92
N HIS A 58 -63.62 -15.60 35.59
CA HIS A 58 -63.48 -16.10 34.22
C HIS A 58 -64.53 -15.49 33.28
N ALA A 59 -65.79 -15.40 33.73
CA ALA A 59 -66.86 -14.82 32.93
C ALA A 59 -66.66 -13.31 32.67
N VAL A 60 -66.17 -12.58 33.67
CA VAL A 60 -65.83 -11.16 33.52
C VAL A 60 -64.66 -10.99 32.57
N LEU A 61 -63.58 -11.77 32.72
CA LEU A 61 -62.42 -11.69 31.83
C LEU A 61 -62.79 -12.04 30.39
N GLU A 62 -63.68 -13.02 30.18
CA GLU A 62 -64.20 -13.36 28.86
C GLU A 62 -65.01 -12.20 28.25
N HIS A 63 -65.87 -11.54 29.03
CA HIS A 63 -66.57 -10.34 28.57
C HIS A 63 -65.60 -9.19 28.25
N LEU A 64 -64.55 -9.00 29.05
CA LEU A 64 -63.54 -7.99 28.75
C LEU A 64 -62.82 -8.27 27.42
N ARG A 65 -62.67 -9.54 26.99
CA ARG A 65 -62.13 -9.87 25.65
C ARG A 65 -62.93 -9.22 24.53
N SER A 66 -64.26 -9.20 24.61
CA SER A 66 -65.08 -8.56 23.56
C SER A 66 -64.87 -7.05 23.51
N VAL A 67 -64.72 -6.40 24.67
CA VAL A 67 -64.42 -4.96 24.75
C VAL A 67 -63.10 -4.61 24.07
N PHE A 68 -62.06 -5.41 24.31
CA PHE A 68 -60.76 -5.24 23.64
C PHE A 68 -60.84 -5.57 22.13
N HIS A 69 -61.58 -6.60 21.72
CA HIS A 69 -61.82 -6.89 20.29
C HIS A 69 -62.50 -5.73 19.54
N ASP A 70 -63.51 -5.11 20.14
CA ASP A 70 -64.24 -4.00 19.53
C ASP A 70 -63.36 -2.75 19.43
N SER A 71 -62.55 -2.46 20.45
CA SER A 71 -61.61 -1.33 20.43
C SER A 71 -60.53 -1.48 19.34
N VAL A 72 -59.95 -2.67 19.18
CA VAL A 72 -58.94 -2.95 18.14
C VAL A 72 -59.58 -2.94 16.75
N SER A 73 -60.79 -3.47 16.61
CA SER A 73 -61.53 -3.46 15.33
C SER A 73 -61.87 -2.03 14.90
N SER A 74 -62.28 -1.15 15.83
CA SER A 74 -62.52 0.26 15.57
C SER A 74 -61.26 0.96 15.07
N PHE A 75 -60.14 0.76 15.78
CA PHE A 75 -58.83 1.33 15.42
C PHE A 75 -58.39 0.92 14.00
N LEU A 76 -58.48 -0.37 13.65
CA LEU A 76 -58.09 -0.84 12.31
C LEU A 76 -59.02 -0.32 11.21
N ASN A 77 -60.32 -0.17 11.48
CA ASN A 77 -61.28 0.39 10.52
C ASN A 77 -61.04 1.89 10.27
N GLU A 78 -60.67 2.65 11.31
CA GLU A 78 -60.30 4.06 11.19
C GLU A 78 -59.04 4.25 10.34
N ARG A 79 -58.06 3.33 10.50
CA ARG A 79 -56.82 3.34 9.72
C ARG A 79 -57.06 3.02 8.24
N ASP A 80 -57.80 1.95 7.94
CA ASP A 80 -58.13 1.60 6.55
C ASP A 80 -58.91 2.72 5.83
N SER A 81 -59.70 3.50 6.58
CA SER A 81 -60.43 4.65 6.04
C SER A 81 -59.53 5.85 5.72
N GLN A 82 -58.37 5.97 6.37
CA GLN A 82 -57.36 7.02 6.12
C GLN A 82 -56.46 6.68 4.92
N ASP A 83 -56.14 5.40 4.69
CA ASP A 83 -55.25 4.96 3.60
C ASP A 83 -55.91 4.99 2.21
N CYS A 84 -57.25 5.03 2.11
CA CYS A 84 -57.99 5.07 0.83
C CYS A 84 -58.07 6.46 0.14
N LEU A 85 -57.46 7.52 0.70
CA LEU A 85 -57.50 8.87 0.12
C LEU A 85 -56.19 9.21 -0.64
N PRO A 86 -56.23 9.58 -1.94
CA PRO A 86 -55.03 9.96 -2.67
C PRO A 86 -54.44 11.28 -2.14
N GLN A 87 -53.11 11.30 -1.97
CA GLN A 87 -52.30 12.44 -1.51
C GLN A 87 -52.25 13.57 -2.57
N SER A 88 -53.38 14.23 -2.84
CA SER A 88 -53.37 15.47 -3.60
C SER A 88 -54.63 16.30 -3.31
N SER A 89 -54.67 16.93 -2.14
CA SER A 89 -55.22 18.28 -1.96
C SER A 89 -55.25 18.62 -0.46
N SER A 90 -54.38 19.54 -0.09
CA SER A 90 -54.53 20.32 1.13
C SER A 90 -55.87 21.07 1.14
N SER A 91 -56.37 21.31 2.35
CA SER A 91 -57.47 22.24 2.69
C SER A 91 -58.90 21.84 2.30
N GLN A 92 -59.47 20.89 3.03
CA GLN A 92 -60.81 21.03 3.60
C GLN A 92 -60.94 20.10 4.83
N ARG A 93 -61.05 20.69 6.03
CA ARG A 93 -61.38 19.99 7.27
C ARG A 93 -62.77 19.38 7.12
N ARG A 94 -62.85 18.13 6.67
CA ARG A 94 -64.02 17.28 6.91
C ARG A 94 -63.84 16.67 8.30
N GLY A 95 -64.85 16.85 9.16
CA GLY A 95 -64.81 16.42 10.56
C GLY A 95 -64.51 14.93 10.70
N PRO A 96 -64.00 14.50 11.87
CA PRO A 96 -63.68 13.10 12.11
C PRO A 96 -64.92 12.22 11.86
N PRO A 97 -64.79 11.04 11.24
CA PRO A 97 -65.84 10.04 11.31
C PRO A 97 -66.13 9.74 12.80
N PRO A 98 -67.33 9.26 13.15
CA PRO A 98 -67.72 9.10 14.55
C PRO A 98 -66.85 8.01 15.20
N SER A 99 -65.75 8.40 15.82
CA SER A 99 -65.07 7.61 16.85
C SER A 99 -66.12 7.25 17.89
N THR A 100 -66.29 5.98 18.22
CA THR A 100 -67.16 5.59 19.34
C THR A 100 -66.56 6.20 20.61
N PRO A 101 -67.19 7.24 21.21
CA PRO A 101 -66.56 7.97 22.30
C PRO A 101 -66.53 7.08 23.55
N GLY A 102 -65.33 6.81 24.07
CA GLY A 102 -65.14 6.24 25.40
C GLY A 102 -64.57 4.81 25.50
N LEU A 103 -64.28 4.10 24.40
CA LEU A 103 -63.63 2.77 24.46
C LEU A 103 -62.20 2.83 25.05
N ASP A 104 -61.44 3.87 24.72
CA ASP A 104 -60.10 4.10 25.29
C ASP A 104 -60.16 4.41 26.80
N GLU A 105 -61.18 5.14 27.26
CA GLU A 105 -61.39 5.38 28.69
C GLU A 105 -61.72 4.08 29.44
N VAL A 106 -62.54 3.22 28.82
CA VAL A 106 -62.92 1.92 29.39
C VAL A 106 -61.73 0.98 29.48
N THR A 107 -60.91 0.87 28.44
CA THR A 107 -59.70 0.03 28.47
C THR A 107 -58.70 0.49 29.53
N GLN A 108 -58.54 1.82 29.74
CA GLN A 108 -57.73 2.37 30.83
C GLN A 108 -58.33 2.12 32.23
N GLU A 109 -59.66 2.19 32.37
CA GLU A 109 -60.34 1.82 33.62
C GLU A 109 -60.11 0.33 33.96
N VAL A 110 -60.21 -0.56 32.96
CA VAL A 110 -59.90 -1.98 33.09
C VAL A 110 -58.45 -2.20 33.50
N GLN A 111 -57.50 -1.49 32.88
CA GLN A 111 -56.09 -1.53 33.24
C GLN A 111 -55.89 -1.25 34.73
N LYS A 112 -56.37 -0.11 35.22
CA LYS A 112 -56.19 0.31 36.62
C LYS A 112 -56.69 -0.74 37.61
N VAL A 113 -57.88 -1.31 37.36
CA VAL A 113 -58.47 -2.33 38.23
C VAL A 113 -57.64 -3.62 38.23
N LEU A 114 -57.17 -4.07 37.07
CA LEU A 114 -56.33 -5.27 36.98
C LEU A 114 -54.94 -5.05 37.62
N GLU A 115 -54.35 -3.86 37.46
CA GLU A 115 -53.09 -3.50 38.13
C GLU A 115 -53.21 -3.50 39.66
N GLU A 116 -54.33 -2.99 40.21
CA GLU A 116 -54.62 -3.06 41.65
C GLU A 116 -54.64 -4.50 42.15
N PHE A 117 -55.28 -5.42 41.42
CA PHE A 117 -55.32 -6.85 41.80
C PHE A 117 -53.95 -7.53 41.74
N ILE A 118 -53.15 -7.23 40.71
CA ILE A 118 -51.79 -7.75 40.57
C ILE A 118 -50.94 -7.29 41.76
N LYS A 119 -51.02 -6.02 42.14
CA LYS A 119 -50.28 -5.45 43.29
C LYS A 119 -50.74 -6.06 44.63
N LEU A 120 -52.03 -6.36 44.79
CA LEU A 120 -52.59 -6.94 46.02
C LEU A 120 -52.17 -8.41 46.24
N ASN A 121 -52.20 -9.25 45.20
CA ASN A 121 -51.76 -10.64 45.30
C ASN A 121 -51.16 -11.14 43.96
N PRO A 122 -49.85 -10.92 43.74
CA PRO A 122 -49.19 -11.28 42.49
C PRO A 122 -49.29 -12.78 42.17
N ARG A 123 -49.10 -13.67 43.15
CA ARG A 123 -49.05 -15.13 42.92
C ARG A 123 -50.35 -15.72 42.40
N ALA A 124 -51.49 -15.15 42.78
CA ALA A 124 -52.81 -15.65 42.37
C ALA A 124 -53.32 -15.01 41.07
N TRP A 125 -53.05 -13.71 40.88
CA TRP A 125 -53.62 -12.95 39.76
C TRP A 125 -52.67 -12.83 38.57
N ALA A 126 -51.35 -12.73 38.77
CA ALA A 126 -50.42 -12.53 37.68
C ALA A 126 -50.40 -13.68 36.66
N PRO A 127 -50.39 -14.98 37.03
CA PRO A 127 -50.45 -16.08 36.04
C PRO A 127 -51.76 -16.11 35.25
N LEU A 128 -52.88 -15.80 35.90
CA LEU A 128 -54.21 -15.84 35.28
C LEU A 128 -54.43 -14.65 34.34
N ILE A 129 -54.05 -13.44 34.76
CA ILE A 129 -54.18 -12.23 33.95
C ILE A 129 -53.15 -12.21 32.81
N SER A 130 -51.93 -12.70 33.03
CA SER A 130 -50.92 -12.81 31.96
C SER A 130 -51.35 -13.77 30.86
N ALA A 131 -51.84 -14.97 31.21
CA ALA A 131 -52.38 -15.91 30.24
C ALA A 131 -53.55 -15.32 29.46
N TRP A 132 -54.50 -14.68 30.15
CA TRP A 132 -55.63 -14.01 29.51
C TRP A 132 -55.20 -12.91 28.54
N SER A 133 -54.27 -12.04 28.94
CA SER A 133 -53.79 -10.91 28.12
C SER A 133 -53.07 -11.36 26.86
N ILE A 134 -52.15 -12.32 26.99
CA ILE A 134 -51.37 -12.86 25.86
C ILE A 134 -52.26 -13.65 24.90
N GLU A 135 -53.14 -14.53 25.41
CA GLU A 135 -54.06 -15.31 24.57
C GLU A 135 -54.96 -14.37 23.74
N LEU A 136 -55.47 -13.30 24.35
CA LEU A 136 -56.25 -12.27 23.66
C LEU A 136 -55.42 -11.54 22.59
N MET A 137 -54.17 -11.14 22.90
CA MET A 137 -53.28 -10.53 21.90
C MET A 137 -52.93 -11.49 20.74
N GLY A 138 -52.80 -12.80 21.02
CA GLY A 138 -52.62 -13.85 20.02
C GLY A 138 -53.82 -13.95 19.07
N GLN A 139 -55.02 -14.05 19.63
CA GLN A 139 -56.27 -14.09 18.88
C GLN A 139 -56.48 -12.81 18.05
N LEU A 140 -56.21 -11.63 18.62
CA LEU A 140 -56.28 -10.34 17.91
C LEU A 140 -55.33 -10.31 16.72
N SER A 141 -54.08 -10.72 16.94
CA SER A 141 -53.04 -10.71 15.90
C SER A 141 -53.36 -11.68 14.76
N SER A 142 -53.84 -12.90 15.06
CA SER A 142 -54.20 -13.89 14.04
C SER A 142 -55.51 -13.56 13.32
N LYS A 143 -56.52 -13.03 14.01
CA LYS A 143 -57.83 -12.69 13.42
C LYS A 143 -57.71 -11.60 12.35
N HIS A 144 -56.79 -10.65 12.54
CA HIS A 144 -56.58 -9.53 11.62
C HIS A 144 -55.40 -9.74 10.66
N ALA A 145 -54.73 -10.89 10.68
CA ALA A 145 -53.53 -11.18 9.90
C ALA A 145 -53.72 -11.07 8.37
N ASN A 146 -54.89 -11.44 7.85
CA ASN A 146 -55.17 -11.50 6.41
C ASN A 146 -55.84 -10.24 5.84
N ARG A 147 -55.88 -9.14 6.62
CA ARG A 147 -56.53 -7.89 6.22
C ARG A 147 -55.64 -7.12 5.22
N GLN A 148 -56.22 -6.58 4.15
CA GLN A 148 -55.50 -5.72 3.20
C GLN A 148 -54.96 -4.47 3.93
N GLY A 149 -53.67 -4.13 3.75
CA GLY A 149 -53.01 -3.02 4.44
C GLY A 149 -52.23 -3.41 5.71
N MET A 150 -52.21 -4.69 6.09
CA MET A 150 -51.34 -5.19 7.17
C MET A 150 -49.90 -5.41 6.68
N PRO A 151 -48.87 -5.02 7.48
CA PRO A 151 -47.48 -5.34 7.18
C PRO A 151 -47.25 -6.86 7.08
N HIS A 152 -46.26 -7.26 6.28
CA HIS A 152 -45.91 -8.67 6.16
C HIS A 152 -45.42 -9.23 7.52
N SER A 153 -45.71 -10.50 7.80
CA SER A 153 -45.31 -11.16 9.06
C SER A 153 -43.79 -11.17 9.32
N THR A 154 -42.98 -10.97 8.27
CA THR A 154 -41.52 -10.86 8.35
C THR A 154 -41.03 -9.46 8.70
N SER A 155 -41.83 -8.39 8.54
CA SER A 155 -41.48 -7.01 8.90
C SER A 155 -41.85 -6.69 10.34
N LEU A 156 -41.19 -7.38 11.27
CA LEU A 156 -41.51 -7.36 12.71
C LEU A 156 -41.51 -5.94 13.32
N ASN A 157 -40.63 -5.04 12.84
CA ASN A 157 -40.58 -3.66 13.31
C ASN A 157 -41.84 -2.85 12.92
N GLU A 158 -42.35 -3.05 11.70
CA GLU A 158 -43.58 -2.39 11.21
C GLU A 158 -44.82 -2.93 11.94
N LEU A 159 -44.87 -4.24 12.17
CA LEU A 159 -45.92 -4.87 12.99
C LEU A 159 -45.92 -4.33 14.42
N LEU A 160 -44.74 -4.23 15.04
CA LEU A 160 -44.61 -3.71 16.39
C LEU A 160 -45.06 -2.24 16.46
N GLN A 161 -44.68 -1.40 15.49
CA GLN A 161 -45.15 -0.02 15.42
C GLN A 161 -46.66 0.09 15.25
N LEU A 162 -47.23 -0.75 14.37
CA LEU A 162 -48.67 -0.81 14.16
C LEU A 162 -49.42 -1.18 15.44
N TRP A 163 -49.08 -2.32 16.04
CA TRP A 163 -49.81 -2.80 17.21
C TRP A 163 -49.58 -1.93 18.45
N MET A 164 -48.40 -1.30 18.60
CA MET A 164 -48.17 -0.36 19.70
C MET A 164 -48.85 1.00 19.50
N SER A 165 -49.28 1.33 18.27
CA SER A 165 -50.05 2.56 17.99
C SER A 165 -51.51 2.46 18.45
N CYS A 166 -52.07 1.25 18.54
CA CYS A 166 -53.40 1.00 19.11
C CYS A 166 -53.37 1.09 20.65
N GLY A 167 -54.28 1.86 21.24
CA GLY A 167 -54.34 2.07 22.69
C GLY A 167 -54.67 0.79 23.46
N ALA A 168 -55.60 -0.02 22.94
CA ALA A 168 -56.07 -1.23 23.59
C ALA A 168 -55.01 -2.34 23.69
N THR A 169 -54.23 -2.56 22.64
CA THR A 169 -53.10 -3.50 22.65
C THR A 169 -51.96 -3.02 23.54
N ARG A 170 -51.71 -1.70 23.61
CA ARG A 170 -50.75 -1.12 24.56
C ARG A 170 -51.14 -1.41 26.00
N VAL A 171 -52.42 -1.24 26.34
CA VAL A 171 -52.96 -1.59 27.67
C VAL A 171 -52.74 -3.07 28.00
N LEU A 172 -53.07 -3.99 27.07
CA LEU A 172 -52.84 -5.43 27.27
C LEU A 172 -51.36 -5.76 27.50
N MET A 173 -50.50 -5.12 26.72
CA MET A 173 -49.05 -5.26 26.79
C MET A 173 -48.48 -4.74 28.12
N ASP A 174 -48.96 -3.60 28.62
CA ASP A 174 -48.57 -3.01 29.90
C ASP A 174 -48.98 -3.91 31.07
N ILE A 175 -50.23 -4.42 31.07
CA ILE A 175 -50.74 -5.36 32.08
C ILE A 175 -49.87 -6.62 32.11
N TYR A 176 -49.53 -7.17 30.94
CA TYR A 176 -48.67 -8.35 30.87
C TYR A 176 -47.26 -8.06 31.40
N THR A 177 -46.67 -6.93 31.02
CA THR A 177 -45.33 -6.51 31.47
C THR A 177 -45.30 -6.32 32.99
N LEU A 178 -46.38 -5.81 33.59
CA LEU A 178 -46.54 -5.74 35.04
C LEU A 178 -46.63 -7.13 35.69
N CYS A 179 -47.42 -8.05 35.13
CA CYS A 179 -47.48 -9.43 35.61
C CYS A 179 -46.10 -10.11 35.60
N LEU A 180 -45.35 -9.95 34.51
CA LEU A 180 -44.04 -10.58 34.36
C LEU A 180 -43.00 -9.94 35.30
N SER A 181 -42.94 -8.61 35.40
CA SER A 181 -42.00 -7.91 36.31
C SER A 181 -42.24 -8.25 37.78
N THR A 182 -43.49 -8.39 38.21
CA THR A 182 -43.82 -8.75 39.60
C THR A 182 -43.51 -10.21 39.93
N MET A 183 -43.44 -11.09 38.93
CA MET A 183 -43.19 -12.53 39.11
C MET A 183 -41.75 -12.95 38.82
N ILE A 184 -40.92 -12.08 38.21
CA ILE A 184 -39.60 -12.47 37.66
C ILE A 184 -38.63 -13.03 38.70
N ASP A 185 -38.65 -12.50 39.93
CA ASP A 185 -37.76 -12.94 41.01
C ASP A 185 -38.29 -14.17 41.79
N SER A 186 -39.54 -14.57 41.56
CA SER A 186 -40.20 -15.60 42.36
C SER A 186 -40.52 -16.88 41.58
N CYS A 187 -41.30 -16.79 40.50
CA CYS A 187 -41.59 -17.91 39.60
C CYS A 187 -42.21 -17.39 38.29
N PRO A 188 -41.40 -16.93 37.32
CA PRO A 188 -41.91 -16.40 36.05
C PRO A 188 -42.46 -17.48 35.12
N ASP A 189 -42.21 -18.76 35.41
CA ASP A 189 -42.47 -19.90 34.52
C ASP A 189 -43.90 -19.93 34.00
N ALA A 190 -44.91 -19.73 34.85
CA ALA A 190 -46.31 -19.74 34.40
C ALA A 190 -46.64 -18.61 33.40
N CYS A 191 -46.03 -17.42 33.55
CA CYS A 191 -46.26 -16.29 32.65
C CYS A 191 -45.51 -16.50 31.33
N VAL A 192 -44.28 -17.02 31.38
CA VAL A 192 -43.43 -17.25 30.20
C VAL A 192 -43.91 -18.47 29.41
N ASP A 193 -44.34 -19.54 30.07
CA ASP A 193 -44.90 -20.72 29.40
C ASP A 193 -46.21 -20.35 28.70
N ALA A 194 -47.09 -19.55 29.32
CA ALA A 194 -48.29 -19.02 28.66
C ALA A 194 -47.97 -18.17 27.42
N LEU A 195 -46.90 -17.35 27.49
CA LEU A 195 -46.42 -16.58 26.34
C LEU A 195 -45.93 -17.47 25.21
N LEU A 196 -45.11 -18.48 25.53
CA LEU A 196 -44.51 -19.35 24.53
C LEU A 196 -45.55 -20.31 23.92
N ASP A 197 -46.45 -20.87 24.72
CA ASP A 197 -47.53 -21.73 24.23
C ASP A 197 -48.46 -20.97 23.28
N THR A 198 -48.79 -19.70 23.60
CA THR A 198 -49.56 -18.82 22.72
C THR A 198 -48.76 -18.48 21.46
N SER A 199 -47.44 -18.27 21.56
CA SER A 199 -46.58 -18.03 20.40
C SER A 199 -46.54 -19.20 19.44
N VAL A 200 -46.52 -20.46 19.95
CA VAL A 200 -46.55 -21.66 19.12
C VAL A 200 -47.86 -21.77 18.34
N GLN A 201 -48.97 -21.28 18.89
CA GLN A 201 -50.29 -21.31 18.26
C GLN A 201 -50.50 -20.20 17.23
N HIS A 202 -49.97 -18.99 17.48
CA HIS A 202 -50.29 -17.78 16.72
C HIS A 202 -49.12 -17.19 15.90
N SER A 203 -47.92 -17.78 15.97
CA SER A 203 -46.77 -17.45 15.10
C SER A 203 -47.12 -17.69 13.61
N PRO A 204 -46.67 -16.83 12.67
CA PRO A 204 -45.72 -15.72 12.84
C PRO A 204 -46.37 -14.37 13.21
N HIS A 205 -47.70 -14.29 13.30
CA HIS A 205 -48.40 -13.01 13.50
C HIS A 205 -48.31 -12.48 14.94
N PHE A 206 -47.90 -13.31 15.89
CA PHE A 206 -47.72 -12.96 17.30
C PHE A 206 -46.26 -12.66 17.68
N ASP A 207 -45.30 -12.85 16.77
CA ASP A 207 -43.85 -12.72 17.05
C ASP A 207 -43.44 -11.33 17.56
N TRP A 208 -44.19 -10.29 17.17
CA TRP A 208 -43.98 -8.91 17.63
C TRP A 208 -44.16 -8.77 19.14
N VAL A 209 -45.07 -9.53 19.76
CA VAL A 209 -45.32 -9.51 21.21
C VAL A 209 -44.12 -10.11 21.94
N VAL A 210 -43.66 -11.27 21.48
CA VAL A 210 -42.48 -11.95 22.05
C VAL A 210 -41.23 -11.07 21.92
N ALA A 211 -41.04 -10.41 20.78
CA ALA A 211 -39.93 -9.48 20.57
C ALA A 211 -40.03 -8.24 21.47
N HIS A 212 -41.21 -7.66 21.67
CA HIS A 212 -41.40 -6.51 22.56
C HIS A 212 -41.12 -6.87 24.03
N ILE A 213 -41.66 -8.00 24.50
CA ILE A 213 -41.39 -8.52 25.86
C ILE A 213 -39.91 -8.86 26.02
N GLY A 214 -39.30 -9.48 25.01
CA GLY A 214 -37.88 -9.82 24.98
C GLY A 214 -36.97 -8.59 25.06
N ASN A 215 -37.44 -7.41 24.64
CA ASN A 215 -36.69 -6.17 24.84
C ASN A 215 -36.73 -5.69 26.31
N SER A 216 -37.80 -5.98 27.04
CA SER A 216 -37.95 -5.63 28.46
C SER A 216 -37.30 -6.65 29.40
N PHE A 217 -37.28 -7.94 29.03
CA PHE A 217 -36.73 -9.05 29.84
C PHE A 217 -35.83 -9.98 29.01
N PRO A 218 -34.66 -9.50 28.54
CA PRO A 218 -33.86 -10.22 27.55
C PRO A 218 -33.31 -11.56 28.05
N SER A 219 -32.76 -11.63 29.26
CA SER A 219 -32.14 -12.86 29.78
C SER A 219 -33.12 -14.03 29.87
N THR A 220 -34.31 -13.79 30.42
CA THR A 220 -35.35 -14.81 30.62
C THR A 220 -35.97 -15.25 29.30
N ILE A 221 -36.31 -14.31 28.42
CA ILE A 221 -37.02 -14.62 27.17
C ILE A 221 -36.09 -15.25 26.14
N ILE A 222 -34.85 -14.74 25.97
CA ILE A 222 -33.90 -15.30 25.00
C ILE A 222 -33.60 -16.78 25.32
N SER A 223 -33.33 -17.09 26.59
CA SER A 223 -33.07 -18.47 27.04
C SER A 223 -34.24 -19.41 26.77
N ARG A 224 -35.46 -18.95 27.05
CA ARG A 224 -36.67 -19.77 26.89
C ARG A 224 -37.10 -19.91 25.42
N VAL A 225 -36.93 -18.87 24.59
CA VAL A 225 -37.17 -18.94 23.13
C VAL A 225 -36.20 -19.91 22.46
N LEU A 226 -34.91 -19.86 22.79
CA LEU A 226 -33.91 -20.82 22.27
C LEU A 226 -34.20 -22.25 22.74
N SER A 227 -34.57 -22.43 24.01
CA SER A 227 -34.92 -23.75 24.56
C SER A 227 -36.20 -24.33 23.94
N CYS A 228 -37.22 -23.49 23.71
CA CYS A 228 -38.46 -23.87 23.04
C CYS A 228 -38.19 -24.27 21.58
N GLY A 229 -37.44 -23.44 20.84
CA GLY A 229 -37.03 -23.76 19.47
C GLY A 229 -36.19 -25.04 19.36
N LEU A 230 -35.32 -25.32 20.34
CA LEU A 230 -34.56 -26.57 20.40
C LEU A 230 -35.47 -27.79 20.64
N LYS A 231 -36.45 -27.70 21.56
CA LYS A 231 -37.42 -28.77 21.81
C LYS A 231 -38.22 -29.08 20.55
N ASP A 232 -38.67 -28.05 19.84
CA ASP A 232 -39.37 -28.20 18.56
C ASP A 232 -38.47 -28.82 17.50
N PHE A 233 -37.22 -28.37 17.37
CA PHE A 233 -36.25 -28.96 16.44
C PHE A 233 -36.02 -30.46 16.71
N CYS A 234 -35.92 -30.86 17.98
CA CYS A 234 -35.74 -32.26 18.38
C CYS A 234 -36.99 -33.13 18.14
N ALA A 235 -38.19 -32.58 18.30
CA ALA A 235 -39.44 -33.33 18.12
C ALA A 235 -39.70 -33.67 16.64
N HIS A 236 -39.19 -32.86 15.72
CA HIS A 236 -39.43 -32.99 14.28
C HIS A 236 -38.26 -33.64 13.52
N SER A 237 -37.11 -33.93 14.16
CA SER A 237 -36.03 -34.72 13.55
C SER A 237 -36.37 -36.22 13.43
N SER A 238 -37.42 -36.69 14.10
CA SER A 238 -37.85 -38.09 14.13
C SER A 238 -39.00 -38.45 13.18
N THR A 239 -39.62 -37.47 12.51
CA THR A 239 -40.80 -37.69 11.66
C THR A 239 -40.57 -37.13 10.26
N SER A 240 -40.61 -38.02 9.27
CA SER A 240 -40.44 -37.78 7.83
C SER A 240 -41.61 -36.98 7.22
N GLU A 241 -41.91 -35.78 7.73
CA GLU A 241 -42.90 -34.89 7.13
C GLU A 241 -42.25 -33.83 6.21
N THR A 242 -43.02 -33.45 5.20
CA THR A 242 -42.64 -32.66 4.02
C THR A 242 -42.00 -31.31 4.38
N SER A 243 -41.00 -30.92 3.60
CA SER A 243 -40.04 -29.82 3.81
C SER A 243 -40.64 -28.41 3.89
N GLU A 244 -41.89 -28.19 3.48
CA GLU A 244 -42.48 -26.84 3.41
C GLU A 244 -43.06 -26.32 4.73
N LYS A 245 -43.46 -27.21 5.66
CA LYS A 245 -43.92 -26.82 7.02
C LYS A 245 -42.79 -26.66 8.05
N ARG A 246 -41.54 -26.98 7.69
CA ARG A 246 -40.34 -26.84 8.57
C ARG A 246 -39.87 -25.40 8.76
N VAL A 247 -40.12 -24.54 7.78
CA VAL A 247 -39.56 -23.19 7.66
C VAL A 247 -40.26 -22.11 8.51
N PRO A 248 -41.60 -22.14 8.76
CA PRO A 248 -42.29 -21.03 9.42
C PRO A 248 -41.88 -20.80 10.88
N LYS A 249 -41.73 -21.87 11.67
CA LYS A 249 -41.45 -21.77 13.13
C LYS A 249 -40.01 -21.39 13.42
N LEU A 250 -39.05 -21.93 12.67
CA LEU A 250 -37.66 -21.53 12.78
C LEU A 250 -37.45 -20.10 12.27
N GLY A 251 -38.20 -19.69 11.24
CA GLY A 251 -38.26 -18.31 10.75
C GLY A 251 -38.72 -17.32 11.83
N SER A 252 -39.70 -17.69 12.65
CA SER A 252 -40.16 -16.89 13.81
C SER A 252 -39.06 -16.71 14.87
N VAL A 253 -38.42 -17.80 15.30
CA VAL A 253 -37.28 -17.72 16.27
C VAL A 253 -36.17 -16.82 15.73
N VAL A 254 -35.82 -16.98 14.45
CA VAL A 254 -34.82 -16.16 13.77
C VAL A 254 -35.25 -14.70 13.67
N GLY A 255 -36.51 -14.42 13.35
CA GLY A 255 -37.07 -13.06 13.29
C GLY A 255 -37.04 -12.34 14.63
N ILE A 256 -37.45 -13.03 15.71
CA ILE A 256 -37.44 -12.51 17.07
C ILE A 256 -36.01 -12.22 17.54
N LEU A 257 -35.12 -13.20 17.45
CA LEU A 257 -33.72 -13.03 17.85
C LEU A 257 -32.99 -12.01 16.96
N GLY A 258 -33.31 -11.97 15.67
CA GLY A 258 -32.81 -10.98 14.72
C GLY A 258 -33.16 -9.56 15.14
N HIS A 259 -34.40 -9.30 15.55
CA HIS A 259 -34.83 -8.01 16.09
C HIS A 259 -34.07 -7.65 17.39
N LEU A 260 -33.99 -8.60 18.33
CA LEU A 260 -33.33 -8.40 19.63
C LEU A 260 -31.82 -8.20 19.52
N SER A 261 -31.18 -8.75 18.49
CA SER A 261 -29.71 -8.71 18.30
C SER A 261 -29.11 -7.31 18.33
N SER A 262 -29.86 -6.30 17.85
CA SER A 262 -29.41 -4.91 17.77
C SER A 262 -29.17 -4.24 19.14
N ARG A 263 -29.98 -4.59 20.15
CA ARG A 263 -29.91 -4.00 21.51
C ARG A 263 -29.36 -4.96 22.55
N HIS A 264 -29.64 -6.26 22.40
CA HIS A 264 -29.37 -7.29 23.40
C HIS A 264 -28.43 -8.39 22.88
N GLY A 265 -27.59 -8.08 21.88
CA GLY A 265 -26.65 -9.05 21.30
C GLY A 265 -25.74 -9.74 22.31
N ASN A 266 -25.35 -9.06 23.40
CA ASN A 266 -24.55 -9.65 24.48
C ASN A 266 -25.29 -10.76 25.24
N SER A 267 -26.58 -10.57 25.53
CA SER A 267 -27.41 -11.57 26.21
C SER A 267 -27.64 -12.79 25.32
N ILE A 268 -27.89 -12.57 24.02
CA ILE A 268 -27.99 -13.64 23.02
C ILE A 268 -26.69 -14.43 22.95
N ARG A 269 -25.55 -13.73 22.88
CA ARG A 269 -24.22 -14.33 22.83
C ARG A 269 -23.91 -15.18 24.06
N GLN A 270 -24.15 -14.68 25.27
CA GLN A 270 -23.93 -15.45 26.50
C GLN A 270 -24.75 -16.73 26.54
N GLU A 271 -26.01 -16.66 26.13
CA GLU A 271 -26.93 -17.79 26.15
C GLU A 271 -26.60 -18.84 25.08
N ILE A 272 -26.27 -18.42 23.86
CA ILE A 272 -25.81 -19.33 22.80
C ILE A 272 -24.51 -20.04 23.23
N LEU A 273 -23.56 -19.32 23.81
CA LEU A 273 -22.33 -19.92 24.34
C LEU A 273 -22.64 -20.87 25.51
N ARG A 274 -23.58 -20.54 26.39
CA ARG A 274 -24.03 -21.45 27.46
C ARG A 274 -24.58 -22.75 26.89
N MET A 275 -25.50 -22.68 25.91
CA MET A 275 -26.05 -23.85 25.24
C MET A 275 -24.99 -24.67 24.51
N PHE A 276 -24.01 -24.01 23.86
CA PHE A 276 -22.87 -24.68 23.24
C PHE A 276 -22.05 -25.48 24.25
N HIS A 277 -21.64 -24.88 25.37
CA HIS A 277 -20.86 -25.60 26.39
C HIS A 277 -21.67 -26.70 27.08
N GLU A 278 -22.97 -26.52 27.25
CA GLU A 278 -23.86 -27.56 27.77
C GLU A 278 -24.01 -28.74 26.80
N SER A 279 -24.00 -28.49 25.48
CA SER A 279 -24.09 -29.55 24.47
C SER A 279 -22.87 -30.48 24.42
N LEU A 280 -21.71 -29.97 24.84
CA LEU A 280 -20.45 -30.73 24.87
C LEU A 280 -20.37 -31.71 26.05
N ARG A 281 -21.26 -31.58 27.05
CA ARG A 281 -21.34 -32.55 28.15
C ARG A 281 -22.02 -33.84 27.67
N PRO A 282 -21.60 -35.02 28.14
CA PRO A 282 -22.24 -36.28 27.76
C PRO A 282 -23.68 -36.33 28.29
N GLY A 283 -24.66 -36.49 27.42
CA GLY A 283 -26.06 -36.70 27.82
C GLY A 283 -27.08 -36.79 26.68
N SER A 284 -28.29 -36.31 26.96
CA SER A 284 -29.57 -36.67 26.30
C SER A 284 -29.64 -36.38 24.78
N LYS A 285 -30.64 -36.96 24.09
CA LYS A 285 -30.87 -36.71 22.63
C LYS A 285 -30.96 -35.22 22.29
N GLN A 286 -31.50 -34.39 23.19
CA GLN A 286 -31.59 -32.94 23.01
C GLN A 286 -30.21 -32.26 22.96
N GLN A 287 -29.24 -32.74 23.74
CA GLN A 287 -27.88 -32.19 23.75
C GLN A 287 -27.14 -32.46 22.43
N ARG A 288 -27.38 -33.61 21.80
CA ARG A 288 -26.80 -33.93 20.47
C ARG A 288 -27.39 -33.08 19.34
N ALA A 289 -28.67 -32.75 19.42
CA ALA A 289 -29.34 -31.89 18.44
C ALA A 289 -29.03 -30.38 18.62
N THR A 290 -28.41 -29.99 19.74
CA THR A 290 -28.13 -28.59 20.06
C THR A 290 -27.14 -27.96 19.08
N LEU A 291 -26.06 -28.67 18.73
CA LEU A 291 -25.04 -28.13 17.81
C LEU A 291 -25.58 -27.92 16.38
N PRO A 292 -26.25 -28.90 15.74
CA PRO A 292 -26.93 -28.68 14.45
C PRO A 292 -27.96 -27.55 14.50
N TYR A 293 -28.73 -27.44 15.59
CA TYR A 293 -29.72 -26.38 15.78
C TYR A 293 -29.08 -24.99 15.82
N LEU A 294 -28.00 -24.81 16.60
CA LEU A 294 -27.29 -23.53 16.69
C LEU A 294 -26.64 -23.13 15.36
N LEU A 295 -26.05 -24.08 14.62
CA LEU A 295 -25.49 -23.81 13.30
C LEU A 295 -26.59 -23.41 12.29
N GLN A 296 -27.75 -24.04 12.35
CA GLN A 296 -28.88 -23.72 11.47
C GLN A 296 -29.47 -22.34 11.79
N LEU A 297 -29.58 -21.98 13.07
CA LEU A 297 -30.00 -20.63 13.48
C LEU A 297 -29.03 -19.56 12.96
N ALA A 298 -27.73 -19.80 13.08
CA ALA A 298 -26.71 -18.90 12.57
C ALA A 298 -26.75 -18.78 11.04
N ALA A 299 -27.14 -19.84 10.32
CA ALA A 299 -27.22 -19.83 8.85
C ALA A 299 -28.41 -19.03 8.33
N LEU A 300 -29.49 -18.98 9.11
CA LEU A 300 -30.71 -18.27 8.76
C LEU A 300 -30.67 -16.78 9.13
N SER A 301 -29.71 -16.35 9.95
CA SER A 301 -29.62 -14.97 10.43
C SER A 301 -28.19 -14.42 10.43
N PRO A 302 -27.85 -13.49 9.52
CA PRO A 302 -26.52 -12.88 9.48
C PRO A 302 -26.22 -12.01 10.71
N SER A 303 -27.24 -11.41 11.33
CA SER A 303 -27.06 -10.63 12.56
C SER A 303 -26.69 -11.52 13.76
N LEU A 304 -27.26 -12.72 13.86
CA LEU A 304 -26.87 -13.70 14.88
C LEU A 304 -25.46 -14.24 14.62
N LEU A 305 -25.13 -14.55 13.37
CA LEU A 305 -23.78 -14.98 13.01
C LEU A 305 -22.73 -13.94 13.45
N GLY A 306 -22.95 -12.67 13.14
CA GLY A 306 -22.03 -11.58 13.47
C GLY A 306 -21.82 -11.40 14.98
N THR A 307 -22.88 -11.56 15.79
CA THR A 307 -22.81 -11.45 17.26
C THR A 307 -22.11 -12.63 17.93
N VAL A 308 -22.17 -13.83 17.34
CA VAL A 308 -21.60 -15.05 17.92
C VAL A 308 -20.16 -15.30 17.45
N CYS A 309 -19.84 -15.03 16.19
CA CYS A 309 -18.53 -15.35 15.61
C CYS A 309 -17.34 -14.65 16.28
N GLN A 310 -17.51 -13.44 16.82
CA GLN A 310 -16.40 -12.68 17.43
C GLN A 310 -15.79 -13.38 18.65
N ASP A 311 -16.64 -14.00 19.47
CA ASP A 311 -16.25 -14.58 20.77
C ASP A 311 -16.26 -16.11 20.75
N LEU A 312 -16.79 -16.73 19.67
CA LEU A 312 -16.74 -18.18 19.49
C LEU A 312 -15.28 -18.67 19.50
N VAL A 313 -14.37 -17.96 18.82
CA VAL A 313 -12.95 -18.31 18.77
C VAL A 313 -12.34 -18.36 20.18
N ASP A 314 -12.70 -17.41 21.06
CA ASP A 314 -12.18 -17.35 22.44
C ASP A 314 -12.70 -18.51 23.32
N SER A 315 -13.84 -19.11 22.94
CA SER A 315 -14.41 -20.28 23.63
C SER A 315 -13.80 -21.62 23.18
N LEU A 316 -13.15 -21.66 22.00
CA LEU A 316 -12.54 -22.87 21.41
C LEU A 316 -11.17 -23.19 22.02
N LYS A 317 -11.13 -23.36 23.34
CA LYS A 317 -9.94 -23.82 24.08
C LYS A 317 -9.60 -25.29 23.73
N PRO A 318 -8.35 -25.76 23.95
CA PRO A 318 -7.95 -27.14 23.61
C PRO A 318 -8.83 -28.22 24.25
N SER A 319 -9.29 -27.99 25.48
CA SER A 319 -10.23 -28.87 26.19
C SER A 319 -11.59 -28.95 25.49
N THR A 320 -12.11 -27.81 25.03
CA THR A 320 -13.38 -27.69 24.30
C THR A 320 -13.29 -28.39 22.95
N LEU A 321 -12.17 -28.23 22.22
CA LEU A 321 -11.93 -28.89 20.94
C LEU A 321 -11.86 -30.42 21.06
N SER A 322 -11.25 -30.91 22.15
CA SER A 322 -11.19 -32.34 22.43
C SER A 322 -12.58 -32.92 22.73
N GLN A 323 -13.39 -32.19 23.50
CA GLN A 323 -14.79 -32.56 23.78
C GLN A 323 -15.66 -32.53 22.52
N LEU A 324 -15.47 -31.53 21.65
CA LEU A 324 -16.19 -31.40 20.39
C LEU A 324 -15.85 -32.55 19.43
N GLN A 325 -14.57 -32.94 19.36
CA GLN A 325 -14.16 -34.12 18.60
C GLN A 325 -14.81 -35.40 19.14
N GLN A 326 -14.83 -35.58 20.46
CA GLN A 326 -15.47 -36.74 21.08
C GLN A 326 -16.98 -36.76 20.77
N HIS A 327 -17.66 -35.61 20.83
CA HIS A 327 -19.06 -35.49 20.46
C HIS A 327 -19.30 -35.82 18.97
N CYS A 328 -18.51 -35.23 18.06
CA CYS A 328 -18.61 -35.47 16.62
C CYS A 328 -18.30 -36.92 16.22
N SER A 329 -17.45 -37.63 16.96
CA SER A 329 -17.16 -39.05 16.70
C SER A 329 -18.35 -39.98 16.94
N THR A 330 -19.35 -39.53 17.71
CA THR A 330 -20.56 -40.31 18.02
C THR A 330 -21.73 -40.09 17.05
N LEU A 331 -21.58 -39.14 16.12
CA LEU A 331 -22.62 -38.78 15.15
C LEU A 331 -22.51 -39.62 13.86
N PRO A 332 -23.64 -39.89 13.16
CA PRO A 332 -23.64 -40.50 11.84
C PRO A 332 -22.84 -39.68 10.81
N ARG A 333 -22.26 -40.34 9.80
CA ARG A 333 -21.45 -39.67 8.76
C ARG A 333 -22.24 -38.61 7.98
N ASP A 334 -23.49 -38.89 7.63
CA ASP A 334 -24.34 -37.96 6.87
C ASP A 334 -24.64 -36.67 7.65
N GLU A 335 -24.87 -36.77 8.96
CA GLU A 335 -25.08 -35.61 9.83
C GLU A 335 -23.79 -34.80 10.00
N LEU A 336 -22.64 -35.47 10.10
CA LEU A 336 -21.34 -34.83 10.17
C LEU A 336 -21.01 -34.06 8.88
N ASP A 337 -21.26 -34.64 7.71
CA ASP A 337 -21.03 -33.96 6.43
C ASP A 337 -21.99 -32.77 6.24
N ASN A 338 -23.24 -32.87 6.68
CA ASN A 338 -24.19 -31.75 6.71
C ASN A 338 -23.72 -30.61 7.62
N MET A 339 -23.24 -30.92 8.83
CA MET A 339 -22.66 -29.93 9.73
C MET A 339 -21.42 -29.29 9.13
N LEU A 340 -20.52 -30.07 8.51
CA LEU A 340 -19.32 -29.54 7.85
C LEU A 340 -19.70 -28.56 6.73
N ASN A 341 -20.65 -28.92 5.86
CA ASN A 341 -21.15 -28.04 4.80
C ASN A 341 -21.75 -26.75 5.36
N LEU A 342 -22.51 -26.85 6.45
CA LEU A 342 -23.09 -25.70 7.13
C LEU A 342 -22.01 -24.81 7.76
N CYS A 343 -21.00 -25.39 8.43
CA CYS A 343 -19.84 -24.67 8.95
C CYS A 343 -19.08 -23.92 7.85
N ILE A 344 -18.88 -24.54 6.68
CA ILE A 344 -18.22 -23.90 5.53
C ILE A 344 -19.09 -22.75 4.99
N HIS A 345 -20.41 -22.95 4.91
CA HIS A 345 -21.33 -21.89 4.51
C HIS A 345 -21.26 -20.71 5.47
N LEU A 346 -21.36 -20.95 6.78
CA LEU A 346 -21.26 -19.92 7.82
C LEU A 346 -19.92 -19.19 7.77
N ALA A 347 -18.82 -19.93 7.65
CA ALA A 347 -17.49 -19.34 7.50
C ALA A 347 -17.42 -18.40 6.28
N SER A 348 -18.01 -18.79 5.14
CA SER A 348 -18.07 -17.93 3.94
C SER A 348 -18.95 -16.68 4.11
N GLN A 349 -19.95 -16.72 5.00
CA GLN A 349 -20.88 -15.62 5.30
C GLN A 349 -20.40 -14.73 6.47
N THR A 350 -19.30 -15.09 7.13
CA THR A 350 -18.79 -14.35 8.28
C THR A 350 -18.07 -13.08 7.81
N SER A 351 -18.57 -11.89 8.19
CA SER A 351 -17.87 -10.61 7.98
C SER A 351 -17.09 -10.19 9.23
N THR A 352 -17.76 -10.12 10.38
CA THR A 352 -17.15 -9.70 11.65
C THR A 352 -16.37 -10.85 12.28
N GLY A 353 -15.06 -10.68 12.45
CA GLY A 353 -14.18 -11.70 13.05
C GLY A 353 -13.61 -12.73 12.06
N ALA A 354 -13.88 -12.60 10.76
CA ALA A 354 -13.28 -13.42 9.70
C ALA A 354 -11.73 -13.58 9.80
N PRO A 355 -10.92 -12.52 10.02
CA PRO A 355 -9.47 -12.67 10.15
C PRO A 355 -9.06 -13.49 11.38
N ARG A 356 -9.78 -13.36 12.50
CA ARG A 356 -9.54 -14.15 13.71
C ARG A 356 -9.90 -15.62 13.50
N LEU A 357 -11.01 -15.89 12.82
CA LEU A 357 -11.43 -17.24 12.45
C LEU A 357 -10.41 -17.90 11.53
N LEU A 358 -9.94 -17.19 10.50
CA LEU A 358 -8.90 -17.69 9.59
C LEU A 358 -7.62 -18.01 10.36
N ARG A 359 -7.14 -17.08 11.20
CA ARG A 359 -5.92 -17.28 12.00
C ARG A 359 -6.05 -18.50 12.91
N PHE A 360 -7.18 -18.65 13.61
CA PHE A 360 -7.46 -19.82 14.43
C PHE A 360 -7.43 -21.12 13.64
N LEU A 361 -8.07 -21.17 12.46
CA LEU A 361 -8.09 -22.36 11.61
C LEU A 361 -6.69 -22.71 11.09
N LEU A 362 -5.91 -21.72 10.66
CA LEU A 362 -4.54 -21.92 10.18
C LEU A 362 -3.61 -22.37 11.31
N ASP A 363 -3.66 -21.71 12.47
CA ASP A 363 -2.82 -22.03 13.63
C ASP A 363 -3.14 -23.42 14.21
N THR A 364 -4.40 -23.86 14.14
CA THR A 364 -4.84 -25.19 14.63
C THR A 364 -4.63 -26.31 13.61
N ALA A 365 -4.72 -26.02 12.30
CA ALA A 365 -4.46 -26.99 11.23
C ALA A 365 -2.96 -27.32 11.08
N MET A 366 -2.07 -26.49 11.62
CA MET A 366 -0.63 -26.71 11.57
C MET A 366 -0.21 -27.86 12.49
N PRO A 367 0.61 -28.83 12.01
CA PRO A 367 1.18 -29.84 12.88
C PRO A 367 2.17 -29.18 13.86
N ALA A 368 2.21 -29.65 15.11
CA ALA A 368 3.23 -29.23 16.07
C ALA A 368 4.64 -29.54 15.51
N SER A 369 5.60 -28.64 15.71
CA SER A 369 7.00 -28.85 15.36
C SER A 369 7.90 -28.43 16.52
N VAL A 370 9.14 -28.92 16.52
CA VAL A 370 10.15 -28.60 17.55
C VAL A 370 10.66 -27.16 17.43
N ILE A 371 10.45 -26.49 16.29
CA ILE A 371 11.10 -25.21 15.93
C ILE A 371 10.12 -24.03 15.97
N THR A 372 8.85 -24.25 15.63
CA THR A 372 7.80 -23.22 15.68
C THR A 372 7.12 -23.24 17.05
N THR A 373 6.87 -22.06 17.64
CA THR A 373 6.02 -21.95 18.84
C THR A 373 4.78 -22.82 18.66
N PRO A 374 4.45 -23.70 19.61
CA PRO A 374 3.34 -24.59 19.44
C PRO A 374 2.10 -23.72 19.24
N GLY A 375 1.32 -23.99 18.19
CA GLY A 375 -0.08 -23.63 18.20
C GLY A 375 -0.77 -24.25 19.42
N LEU A 376 -2.09 -24.14 19.50
CA LEU A 376 -2.85 -24.85 20.54
C LEU A 376 -2.42 -26.34 20.53
N ALA A 377 -2.05 -26.89 21.69
CA ALA A 377 -1.67 -28.29 21.81
C ALA A 377 -2.94 -29.16 21.67
N VAL A 378 -3.29 -29.51 20.42
CA VAL A 378 -4.50 -30.27 20.08
C VAL A 378 -4.16 -31.62 19.45
N HIS A 379 -5.05 -32.60 19.62
CA HIS A 379 -4.98 -33.96 19.06
C HIS A 379 -4.98 -33.95 17.52
N ASP A 380 -4.30 -34.91 16.88
CA ASP A 380 -4.06 -34.92 15.43
C ASP A 380 -5.36 -34.94 14.60
N SER A 381 -6.40 -35.64 15.07
CA SER A 381 -7.73 -35.64 14.47
C SER A 381 -8.42 -34.27 14.42
N VAL A 382 -8.15 -33.37 15.37
CA VAL A 382 -8.66 -32.00 15.30
C VAL A 382 -7.89 -31.20 14.27
N ARG A 383 -6.56 -31.43 14.15
CA ARG A 383 -5.74 -30.78 13.13
C ARG A 383 -6.17 -31.18 11.72
N ASP A 384 -6.39 -32.48 11.49
CA ASP A 384 -6.90 -33.02 10.23
C ASP A 384 -8.29 -32.47 9.90
N ALA A 385 -9.15 -32.30 10.91
CA ALA A 385 -10.46 -31.67 10.73
C ALA A 385 -10.33 -30.19 10.32
N CYS A 386 -9.46 -29.42 10.98
CA CYS A 386 -9.20 -28.02 10.63
C CYS A 386 -8.57 -27.88 9.24
N ASP A 387 -7.61 -28.74 8.86
CA ASP A 387 -7.05 -28.79 7.51
C ASP A 387 -8.12 -29.10 6.45
N ARG A 388 -9.03 -30.07 6.73
CA ARG A 388 -10.17 -30.35 5.86
C ARG A 388 -11.12 -29.15 5.74
N ILE A 389 -11.41 -28.46 6.84
CA ILE A 389 -12.25 -27.25 6.85
C ILE A 389 -11.60 -26.14 6.00
N VAL A 390 -10.29 -25.88 6.16
CA VAL A 390 -9.58 -24.86 5.35
C VAL A 390 -9.67 -25.19 3.86
N ARG A 391 -9.40 -26.44 3.46
CA ARG A 391 -9.49 -26.85 2.04
C ARG A 391 -10.91 -26.71 1.48
N LEU A 392 -11.92 -27.14 2.23
CA LEU A 392 -13.31 -27.05 1.80
C LEU A 392 -13.82 -25.61 1.77
N LEU A 393 -13.35 -24.75 2.69
CA LEU A 393 -13.60 -23.32 2.66
C LEU A 393 -12.99 -22.67 1.42
N LEU A 394 -11.72 -22.93 1.12
CA LEU A 394 -11.06 -22.43 -0.09
C LEU A 394 -11.77 -22.92 -1.36
N LEU A 395 -12.19 -24.18 -1.41
CA LEU A 395 -12.95 -24.73 -2.53
C LEU A 395 -14.34 -24.07 -2.67
N SER A 396 -15.03 -23.81 -1.56
CA SER A 396 -16.31 -23.11 -1.55
C SER A 396 -16.16 -21.66 -2.04
N LEU A 397 -15.15 -20.95 -1.55
CA LEU A 397 -14.82 -19.60 -2.00
C LEU A 397 -14.44 -19.59 -3.48
N GLN A 398 -13.66 -20.57 -3.95
CA GLN A 398 -13.33 -20.73 -5.36
C GLN A 398 -14.59 -20.89 -6.21
N LYS A 399 -15.53 -21.76 -5.82
CA LYS A 399 -16.83 -21.92 -6.51
C LYS A 399 -17.63 -20.62 -6.52
N GLN A 400 -17.63 -19.87 -5.43
CA GLN A 400 -18.34 -18.59 -5.33
C GLN A 400 -17.70 -17.48 -6.18
N VAL A 401 -16.37 -17.44 -6.29
CA VAL A 401 -15.63 -16.44 -7.06
C VAL A 401 -15.71 -16.74 -8.56
N TYR A 402 -15.37 -17.95 -9.00
CA TYR A 402 -15.38 -18.33 -10.41
C TYR A 402 -16.78 -18.66 -10.95
N GLY A 403 -17.74 -19.01 -10.07
CA GLY A 403 -19.16 -19.13 -10.44
C GLY A 403 -19.77 -17.80 -10.89
N ARG A 404 -19.16 -16.66 -10.54
CA ARG A 404 -19.56 -15.33 -11.05
C ARG A 404 -19.10 -15.10 -12.49
N THR A 405 -17.95 -15.64 -12.87
CA THR A 405 -17.34 -15.41 -14.19
C THR A 405 -17.95 -16.27 -15.31
N GLY A 406 -18.74 -17.30 -14.97
CA GLY A 406 -19.42 -18.19 -15.93
C GLY A 406 -20.73 -17.66 -16.51
N GLY A 407 -21.29 -16.57 -15.98
CA GLY A 407 -22.48 -15.91 -16.51
C GLY A 407 -22.12 -14.83 -17.51
N ARG A 408 -21.85 -15.19 -18.77
CA ARG A 408 -21.79 -14.20 -19.85
C ARG A 408 -23.11 -13.42 -19.90
N ALA A 409 -23.04 -12.12 -19.61
CA ALA A 409 -23.91 -11.06 -20.08
C ALA A 409 -25.43 -11.36 -20.11
N ALA A 410 -26.17 -11.18 -19.00
CA ALA A 410 -27.63 -10.90 -19.00
C ALA A 410 -28.28 -10.81 -17.59
N SER A 411 -27.68 -10.13 -16.61
CA SER A 411 -28.44 -9.78 -15.40
C SER A 411 -27.85 -8.55 -14.73
N ASP A 412 -28.62 -7.46 -14.66
CA ASP A 412 -28.36 -6.21 -13.92
C ASP A 412 -28.26 -6.41 -12.39
N ALA A 413 -28.12 -7.65 -11.91
CA ALA A 413 -27.96 -7.93 -10.49
C ALA A 413 -26.50 -7.74 -10.05
N PRO A 414 -26.21 -6.94 -9.01
CA PRO A 414 -24.87 -6.82 -8.47
C PRO A 414 -24.36 -8.20 -8.02
N PRO A 415 -23.07 -8.51 -8.26
CA PRO A 415 -22.51 -9.81 -7.88
C PRO A 415 -22.71 -10.06 -6.38
N LYS A 416 -23.34 -11.20 -6.04
CA LYS A 416 -23.71 -11.55 -4.66
C LYS A 416 -22.48 -11.52 -3.74
N ALA A 417 -22.37 -10.49 -2.89
CA ALA A 417 -21.23 -10.26 -2.00
C ALA A 417 -20.84 -11.52 -1.20
N VAL A 418 -19.53 -11.74 -1.04
CA VAL A 418 -18.96 -12.79 -0.19
C VAL A 418 -18.39 -12.09 1.05
N PRO A 419 -19.14 -12.04 2.17
CA PRO A 419 -18.78 -11.24 3.33
C PRO A 419 -17.39 -11.57 3.91
N PHE A 420 -16.99 -12.84 3.82
CA PHE A 420 -15.66 -13.28 4.24
C PHE A 420 -14.54 -12.57 3.46
N LEU A 421 -14.62 -12.54 2.13
CA LEU A 421 -13.59 -11.90 1.31
C LEU A 421 -13.59 -10.37 1.46
N ASP A 422 -14.78 -9.76 1.64
CA ASP A 422 -14.88 -8.32 1.91
C ASP A 422 -14.20 -7.93 3.24
N ALA A 423 -14.34 -8.75 4.28
CA ALA A 423 -13.66 -8.54 5.55
C ALA A 423 -12.14 -8.75 5.46
N MET A 424 -11.68 -9.68 4.61
CA MET A 424 -10.25 -9.92 4.41
C MET A 424 -9.54 -8.80 3.63
N ARG A 425 -10.25 -7.98 2.85
CA ARG A 425 -9.67 -6.87 2.08
C ARG A 425 -8.84 -5.90 2.95
N GLY A 426 -9.33 -5.56 4.14
CA GLY A 426 -8.64 -4.66 5.07
C GLY A 426 -7.36 -5.24 5.69
N HIS A 427 -7.12 -6.55 5.55
CA HIS A 427 -6.00 -7.28 6.17
C HIS A 427 -4.98 -7.77 5.13
N LEU A 428 -5.02 -7.23 3.90
CA LEU A 428 -4.13 -7.62 2.81
C LEU A 428 -2.63 -7.56 3.18
N PRO A 429 -2.11 -6.50 3.84
CA PRO A 429 -0.69 -6.44 4.21
C PRO A 429 -0.28 -7.55 5.19
N GLU A 430 -1.16 -7.88 6.15
CA GLU A 430 -0.92 -8.93 7.12
C GLU A 430 -0.89 -10.31 6.44
N LEU A 431 -1.83 -10.57 5.51
CA LEU A 431 -1.87 -11.82 4.76
C LEU A 431 -0.63 -12.02 3.89
N CYS A 432 -0.18 -10.96 3.20
CA CYS A 432 1.06 -11.00 2.43
C CYS A 432 2.27 -11.30 3.33
N ALA A 433 2.40 -10.62 4.47
CA ALA A 433 3.50 -10.85 5.41
C ALA A 433 3.49 -12.27 6.02
N GLU A 434 2.31 -12.79 6.37
CA GLU A 434 2.15 -14.15 6.90
C GLU A 434 2.45 -15.23 5.85
N MET A 435 2.09 -15.00 4.59
CA MET A 435 2.42 -15.90 3.48
C MET A 435 3.94 -16.00 3.27
N LEU A 436 4.65 -14.87 3.39
CA LEU A 436 6.10 -14.78 3.19
C LEU A 436 6.92 -15.45 4.30
N ARG A 437 6.32 -15.89 5.42
CA ARG A 437 7.04 -16.68 6.44
C ARG A 437 7.37 -18.11 6.01
N LEU A 438 6.81 -18.58 4.89
CA LEU A 438 7.06 -19.91 4.32
C LEU A 438 6.82 -21.08 5.29
N GLU A 439 5.87 -20.93 6.23
CA GLU A 439 5.58 -21.95 7.23
C GLU A 439 4.82 -23.15 6.62
N ARG A 440 5.53 -24.24 6.30
CA ARG A 440 4.96 -25.56 5.92
C ARG A 440 3.86 -25.48 4.86
N LYS A 441 2.57 -25.70 5.22
CA LYS A 441 1.42 -25.63 4.30
C LYS A 441 0.66 -24.30 4.40
N ARG A 442 0.95 -23.47 5.40
CA ARG A 442 0.26 -22.20 5.66
C ARG A 442 0.35 -21.26 4.47
N HIS A 443 1.55 -21.11 3.92
CA HIS A 443 1.79 -20.25 2.76
C HIS A 443 1.01 -20.72 1.52
N LEU A 444 0.79 -22.03 1.32
CA LEU A 444 -0.01 -22.56 0.20
C LEU A 444 -1.49 -22.17 0.33
N TRP A 445 -2.06 -22.28 1.53
CA TRP A 445 -3.45 -21.89 1.78
C TRP A 445 -3.65 -20.38 1.66
N LEU A 446 -2.71 -19.59 2.20
CA LEU A 446 -2.73 -18.14 2.09
C LEU A 446 -2.55 -17.67 0.64
N HIS A 447 -1.68 -18.32 -0.13
CA HIS A 447 -1.47 -18.03 -1.55
C HIS A 447 -2.75 -18.25 -2.37
N GLN A 448 -3.43 -19.39 -2.15
CA GLN A 448 -4.73 -19.66 -2.77
C GLN A 448 -5.80 -18.64 -2.35
N LEU A 449 -5.87 -18.30 -1.06
CA LEU A 449 -6.81 -17.29 -0.56
C LEU A 449 -6.56 -15.91 -1.17
N LEU A 450 -5.30 -15.48 -1.25
CA LEU A 450 -4.90 -14.21 -1.85
C LEU A 450 -5.26 -14.17 -3.34
N GLY A 451 -5.04 -15.26 -4.08
CA GLY A 451 -5.49 -15.39 -5.47
C GLY A 451 -7.00 -15.18 -5.62
N LEU A 452 -7.80 -15.84 -4.79
CA LEU A 452 -9.26 -15.68 -4.77
C LEU A 452 -9.70 -14.26 -4.38
N LEU A 453 -9.04 -13.66 -3.38
CA LEU A 453 -9.33 -12.30 -2.90
C LEU A 453 -9.04 -11.24 -3.99
N CYS A 454 -7.92 -11.42 -4.71
CA CYS A 454 -7.51 -10.55 -5.81
C CYS A 454 -8.51 -10.58 -6.96
N ILE A 455 -8.96 -11.77 -7.38
CA ILE A 455 -9.97 -11.94 -8.44
C ILE A 455 -11.33 -11.38 -8.00
N TYR A 456 -11.70 -11.59 -6.73
CA TYR A 456 -12.96 -11.11 -6.17
C TYR A 456 -13.05 -9.58 -6.07
N SER A 457 -11.96 -8.91 -5.66
CA SER A 457 -11.95 -7.49 -5.29
C SER A 457 -11.53 -6.52 -6.41
N SER A 458 -11.50 -6.94 -7.68
CA SER A 458 -10.97 -6.15 -8.80
C SER A 458 -11.46 -4.68 -8.81
N PRO A 459 -10.63 -3.65 -9.15
CA PRO A 459 -9.23 -3.69 -9.60
C PRO A 459 -8.07 -3.25 -8.65
N PRO A 460 -8.21 -2.60 -7.47
CA PRO A 460 -7.02 -2.13 -6.72
C PRO A 460 -6.29 -3.24 -5.94
N CYS A 461 -6.96 -4.36 -5.61
CA CYS A 461 -6.43 -5.36 -4.68
C CYS A 461 -5.26 -6.19 -5.26
N ALA A 462 -5.38 -6.66 -6.50
CA ALA A 462 -4.35 -7.46 -7.16
C ALA A 462 -3.00 -6.73 -7.36
N PRO A 463 -2.95 -5.51 -7.92
CA PRO A 463 -1.70 -4.77 -8.03
C PRO A 463 -1.13 -4.36 -6.67
N GLU A 464 -1.99 -4.09 -5.68
CA GLU A 464 -1.55 -3.81 -4.30
C GLU A 464 -0.90 -5.02 -3.63
N ALA A 465 -1.49 -6.21 -3.79
CA ALA A 465 -0.93 -7.46 -3.28
C ALA A 465 0.46 -7.74 -3.89
N LEU A 466 0.60 -7.62 -5.21
CA LEU A 466 1.89 -7.80 -5.87
C LEU A 466 2.93 -6.76 -5.41
N CYS A 467 2.54 -5.49 -5.30
CA CYS A 467 3.40 -4.44 -4.78
C CYS A 467 3.88 -4.74 -3.34
N LEU A 468 2.99 -5.22 -2.47
CA LEU A 468 3.33 -5.63 -1.11
C LEU A 468 4.28 -6.84 -1.09
N LEU A 469 4.08 -7.84 -1.95
CA LEU A 469 4.99 -8.98 -2.04
C LEU A 469 6.37 -8.58 -2.54
N LEU A 470 6.45 -7.72 -3.55
CA LEU A 470 7.72 -7.21 -4.08
C LEU A 470 8.47 -6.34 -3.07
N THR A 471 7.77 -5.62 -2.19
CA THR A 471 8.40 -4.79 -1.15
C THR A 471 8.82 -5.57 0.09
N LEU A 472 8.20 -6.72 0.37
CA LEU A 472 8.40 -7.50 1.60
C LEU A 472 9.22 -8.79 1.42
N ALA A 473 9.38 -9.32 0.20
CA ALA A 473 10.13 -10.54 -0.05
C ALA A 473 11.65 -10.33 0.15
N HIS A 474 12.30 -11.19 0.94
CA HIS A 474 13.75 -11.15 1.20
C HIS A 474 14.50 -12.32 0.56
N SER A 475 13.83 -13.44 0.29
CA SER A 475 14.42 -14.65 -0.30
C SER A 475 13.91 -14.91 -1.72
N SER A 476 14.66 -15.70 -2.50
CA SER A 476 14.25 -16.09 -3.86
C SER A 476 12.98 -16.96 -3.85
N GLU A 477 12.77 -17.76 -2.80
CA GLU A 477 11.56 -18.57 -2.61
C GLU A 477 10.33 -17.68 -2.36
N GLU A 478 10.46 -16.67 -1.50
CA GLU A 478 9.44 -15.65 -1.26
C GLU A 478 9.07 -14.88 -2.54
N LEU A 479 10.08 -14.49 -3.32
CA LEU A 479 9.88 -13.84 -4.62
C LEU A 479 9.18 -14.79 -5.62
N GLY A 480 9.49 -16.08 -5.57
CA GLY A 480 8.84 -17.13 -6.35
C GLY A 480 7.33 -17.20 -6.10
N LEU A 481 6.86 -16.96 -4.87
CA LEU A 481 5.43 -16.91 -4.56
C LEU A 481 4.71 -15.74 -5.27
N ALA A 482 5.38 -14.59 -5.41
CA ALA A 482 4.84 -13.44 -6.15
C ALA A 482 4.71 -13.77 -7.65
N VAL A 483 5.72 -14.42 -8.24
CA VAL A 483 5.69 -14.88 -9.64
C VAL A 483 4.58 -15.91 -9.86
N GLN A 484 4.42 -16.87 -8.95
CA GLN A 484 3.34 -17.85 -9.00
C GLN A 484 1.95 -17.20 -8.87
N LEU A 485 1.81 -16.21 -7.98
CA LEU A 485 0.55 -15.48 -7.83
C LEU A 485 0.23 -14.70 -9.11
N HIS A 486 1.21 -14.02 -9.69
CA HIS A 486 1.07 -13.32 -10.96
C HIS A 486 0.62 -14.27 -12.08
N ALA A 487 1.24 -15.45 -12.20
CA ALA A 487 0.89 -16.44 -13.22
C ALA A 487 -0.57 -16.95 -13.11
N VAL A 488 -1.08 -17.12 -11.89
CA VAL A 488 -2.49 -17.48 -11.67
C VAL A 488 -3.42 -16.32 -12.04
N LEU A 489 -3.08 -15.09 -11.65
CA LEU A 489 -3.92 -13.91 -11.85
C LEU A 489 -3.92 -13.39 -13.29
N SER A 490 -2.80 -13.49 -14.02
CA SER A 490 -2.69 -13.02 -15.41
C SER A 490 -3.61 -13.77 -16.37
N SER A 491 -4.00 -15.01 -16.03
CA SER A 491 -5.02 -15.77 -16.76
C SER A 491 -6.41 -15.13 -16.72
N SER A 492 -6.70 -14.37 -15.66
CA SER A 492 -8.02 -13.81 -15.35
C SER A 492 -8.07 -12.28 -15.49
N MET A 493 -6.91 -11.60 -15.48
CA MET A 493 -6.78 -10.14 -15.50
C MET A 493 -5.74 -9.70 -16.53
N GLN A 494 -6.09 -8.72 -17.37
CA GLN A 494 -5.15 -8.11 -18.33
C GLN A 494 -4.43 -6.90 -17.71
N GLY A 495 -3.16 -6.70 -18.05
CA GLY A 495 -2.39 -5.52 -17.62
C GLY A 495 -1.99 -5.50 -16.14
N LEU A 496 -1.99 -6.65 -15.46
CA LEU A 496 -1.69 -6.75 -14.03
C LEU A 496 -0.27 -6.26 -13.69
N ALA A 497 0.73 -6.65 -14.48
CA ALA A 497 2.11 -6.19 -14.30
C ALA A 497 2.23 -4.66 -14.39
N GLN A 498 1.60 -4.04 -15.41
CA GLN A 498 1.56 -2.58 -15.55
C GLN A 498 0.96 -1.93 -14.31
N ALA A 499 -0.22 -2.37 -13.88
CA ALA A 499 -0.90 -1.79 -12.72
C ALA A 499 -0.09 -1.96 -11.43
N ALA A 500 0.60 -3.09 -11.25
CA ALA A 500 1.48 -3.34 -10.11
C ALA A 500 2.69 -2.39 -10.14
N VAL A 501 3.34 -2.20 -11.29
CA VAL A 501 4.46 -1.25 -11.45
C VAL A 501 4.01 0.18 -11.21
N THR A 502 2.89 0.61 -11.79
CA THR A 502 2.31 1.95 -11.55
C THR A 502 2.08 2.18 -10.05
N ARG A 503 1.60 1.15 -9.32
CA ARG A 503 1.40 1.24 -7.88
C ARG A 503 2.71 1.32 -7.11
N CYS A 504 3.73 0.55 -7.50
CA CYS A 504 5.07 0.63 -6.92
C CYS A 504 5.67 2.04 -7.09
N VAL A 505 5.59 2.60 -8.29
CA VAL A 505 6.06 3.96 -8.60
C VAL A 505 5.29 5.01 -7.77
N ALA A 506 3.97 4.86 -7.64
CA ALA A 506 3.18 5.75 -6.79
C ALA A 506 3.59 5.70 -5.31
N GLN A 507 3.96 4.53 -4.77
CA GLN A 507 4.44 4.39 -3.39
C GLN A 507 5.82 5.04 -3.18
N VAL A 508 6.70 4.92 -4.18
CA VAL A 508 8.01 5.58 -4.19
C VAL A 508 7.84 7.10 -4.16
N HIS A 509 7.01 7.66 -5.07
CA HIS A 509 6.76 9.11 -5.13
C HIS A 509 6.05 9.66 -3.89
N ALA A 510 5.17 8.87 -3.28
CA ALA A 510 4.49 9.28 -2.05
C ALA A 510 5.40 9.27 -0.81
N GLY A 511 6.63 8.78 -0.90
CA GLY A 511 7.52 8.59 0.26
C GLY A 511 6.95 7.60 1.29
N ALA A 512 6.07 6.69 0.85
CA ALA A 512 5.39 5.74 1.74
C ALA A 512 6.30 4.57 2.15
N LEU A 513 7.39 4.35 1.41
CA LEU A 513 8.36 3.30 1.65
C LEU A 513 9.54 3.84 2.47
N THR A 514 10.01 3.05 3.43
CA THR A 514 11.30 3.28 4.08
C THR A 514 12.44 2.90 3.14
N ASP A 515 13.62 3.49 3.28
CA ASP A 515 14.81 3.20 2.47
C ASP A 515 15.09 1.71 2.30
N LYS A 516 14.93 0.92 3.39
CA LYS A 516 15.13 -0.54 3.35
C LYS A 516 14.13 -1.24 2.45
N ARG A 517 12.85 -0.84 2.48
CA ARG A 517 11.80 -1.41 1.63
C ARG A 517 11.92 -0.95 0.19
N ALA A 518 12.34 0.30 -0.03
CA ALA A 518 12.63 0.81 -1.38
C ALA A 518 13.80 0.03 -2.01
N LEU A 519 14.88 -0.19 -1.27
CA LEU A 519 16.01 -1.00 -1.69
C LEU A 519 15.58 -2.45 -2.02
N GLN A 520 14.81 -3.09 -1.14
CA GLN A 520 14.31 -4.45 -1.36
C GLN A 520 13.42 -4.55 -2.61
N LEU A 521 12.52 -3.59 -2.78
CA LEU A 521 11.65 -3.50 -3.96
C LEU A 521 12.48 -3.44 -5.25
N LEU A 522 13.45 -2.52 -5.30
CA LEU A 522 14.31 -2.35 -6.49
C LEU A 522 15.10 -3.61 -6.80
N GLN A 523 15.71 -4.24 -5.80
CA GLN A 523 16.45 -5.51 -5.96
C GLN A 523 15.54 -6.64 -6.46
N ASN A 524 14.35 -6.80 -5.87
CA ASN A 524 13.39 -7.81 -6.28
C ASN A 524 12.90 -7.60 -7.71
N MET A 525 12.65 -6.34 -8.11
CA MET A 525 12.31 -6.01 -9.49
C MET A 525 13.46 -6.32 -10.45
N THR A 526 14.72 -6.04 -10.07
CA THR A 526 15.90 -6.39 -10.88
C THR A 526 15.98 -7.90 -11.09
N LEU A 527 15.82 -8.70 -10.03
CA LEU A 527 15.86 -10.16 -10.11
C LEU A 527 14.74 -10.73 -11.00
N ILE A 528 13.53 -10.17 -10.92
CA ILE A 528 12.41 -10.57 -11.77
C ILE A 528 12.69 -10.27 -13.24
N VAL A 529 13.19 -9.08 -13.56
CA VAL A 529 13.49 -8.68 -14.94
C VAL A 529 14.64 -9.50 -15.53
N GLN A 530 15.64 -9.87 -14.72
CA GLN A 530 16.73 -10.75 -15.15
C GLN A 530 16.29 -12.20 -15.38
N SER A 531 15.24 -12.65 -14.70
CA SER A 531 14.66 -13.99 -14.87
C SER A 531 13.73 -14.03 -16.09
N GLU A 532 14.33 -14.06 -17.28
CA GLU A 532 13.60 -14.11 -18.57
C GLU A 532 12.74 -15.37 -18.76
N GLU A 533 13.00 -16.43 -17.98
CA GLU A 533 12.20 -17.66 -17.96
C GLU A 533 10.79 -17.43 -17.41
N SER A 534 10.58 -16.37 -16.61
CA SER A 534 9.28 -16.03 -16.05
C SER A 534 8.49 -15.10 -16.98
N GLY A 535 7.23 -15.45 -17.31
CA GLY A 535 6.34 -14.56 -18.07
C GLY A 535 6.15 -13.19 -17.42
N MET A 536 6.19 -13.15 -16.08
CA MET A 536 6.15 -11.91 -15.29
C MET A 536 7.36 -11.00 -15.57
N GLY A 537 8.57 -11.54 -15.73
CA GLY A 537 9.78 -10.76 -15.97
C GLY A 537 9.69 -9.89 -17.23
N ARG A 538 9.16 -10.46 -18.32
CA ARG A 538 8.94 -9.73 -19.59
C ARG A 538 7.88 -8.64 -19.43
N GLU A 539 6.73 -8.96 -18.83
CA GLU A 539 5.64 -8.00 -18.63
C GLU A 539 6.05 -6.84 -17.70
N VAL A 540 6.74 -7.15 -16.60
CA VAL A 540 7.29 -6.15 -15.68
C VAL A 540 8.38 -5.33 -16.36
N GLY A 541 9.28 -5.94 -17.14
CA GLY A 541 10.29 -5.24 -17.92
C GLY A 541 9.69 -4.26 -18.92
N THR A 542 8.65 -4.67 -19.65
CA THR A 542 7.92 -3.76 -20.54
C THR A 542 7.23 -2.63 -19.79
N ALA A 543 6.61 -2.92 -18.64
CA ALA A 543 5.96 -1.90 -17.83
C ALA A 543 6.96 -0.88 -17.24
N LEU A 544 8.13 -1.35 -16.82
CA LEU A 544 9.21 -0.52 -16.31
C LEU A 544 9.77 0.44 -17.37
N SER A 545 9.68 0.08 -18.66
CA SER A 545 10.16 0.94 -19.75
C SER A 545 9.39 2.26 -19.86
N ASP A 546 8.13 2.29 -19.42
CA ASP A 546 7.30 3.50 -19.38
C ASP A 546 7.68 4.45 -18.23
N TYR A 547 8.29 3.91 -17.16
CA TYR A 547 8.62 4.62 -15.91
C TYR A 547 10.13 4.80 -15.68
N LEU A 548 10.95 4.65 -16.73
CA LEU A 548 12.39 4.93 -16.67
C LEU A 548 12.75 6.28 -16.02
N PRO A 549 12.09 7.42 -16.30
CA PRO A 549 12.46 8.68 -15.66
C PRO A 549 12.21 8.69 -14.15
N ASP A 550 11.17 8.01 -13.66
CA ASP A 550 10.84 7.94 -12.24
C ASP A 550 11.92 7.18 -11.46
N PHE A 551 12.38 6.04 -11.98
CA PHE A 551 13.51 5.30 -11.42
C PHE A 551 14.84 6.03 -11.64
N GLY A 552 14.96 6.81 -12.72
CA GLY A 552 16.11 7.66 -13.00
C GLY A 552 16.36 8.74 -11.94
N GLN A 553 15.32 9.25 -11.30
CA GLN A 553 15.43 10.21 -10.19
C GLN A 553 15.99 9.55 -8.92
N LEU A 554 15.75 8.24 -8.72
CA LEU A 554 16.27 7.51 -7.56
C LEU A 554 17.79 7.34 -7.59
N LEU A 555 18.46 7.58 -8.72
CA LEU A 555 19.92 7.64 -8.79
C LEU A 555 20.51 8.83 -8.01
N LEU A 556 19.68 9.83 -7.69
CA LEU A 556 20.03 11.02 -6.92
C LEU A 556 19.64 10.88 -5.42
N HIS A 557 19.21 9.69 -4.98
CA HIS A 557 18.76 9.47 -3.60
C HIS A 557 19.90 9.67 -2.60
N SER A 558 19.57 10.03 -1.36
CA SER A 558 20.55 10.22 -0.27
C SER A 558 21.21 8.92 0.21
N ASN A 559 20.64 7.77 -0.16
CA ASN A 559 21.05 6.46 0.35
C ASN A 559 21.75 5.70 -0.78
N PRO A 560 23.06 5.38 -0.64
CA PRO A 560 23.84 4.79 -1.74
C PRO A 560 23.30 3.43 -2.17
N GLY A 561 22.74 2.64 -1.24
CA GLY A 561 22.17 1.33 -1.58
C GLY A 561 20.93 1.44 -2.47
N VAL A 562 20.12 2.47 -2.29
CA VAL A 562 18.94 2.73 -3.15
C VAL A 562 19.39 3.17 -4.54
N CYS A 563 20.40 4.03 -4.63
CA CYS A 563 20.96 4.48 -5.89
C CYS A 563 21.55 3.33 -6.72
N GLU A 564 22.33 2.45 -6.08
CA GLU A 564 22.93 1.27 -6.72
C GLU A 564 21.85 0.30 -7.19
N ALA A 565 20.85 0.00 -6.35
CA ALA A 565 19.74 -0.88 -6.72
C ALA A 565 18.91 -0.30 -7.88
N ALA A 566 18.62 1.01 -7.88
CA ALA A 566 17.95 1.69 -8.98
C ALA A 566 18.78 1.64 -10.28
N CYS A 567 20.10 1.81 -10.18
CA CYS A 567 21.00 1.71 -11.32
C CYS A 567 21.00 0.31 -11.93
N LEU A 568 21.07 -0.73 -11.08
CA LEU A 568 21.03 -2.13 -11.53
C LEU A 568 19.69 -2.47 -12.19
N LEU A 569 18.57 -1.98 -11.64
CA LEU A 569 17.26 -2.10 -12.28
C LEU A 569 17.25 -1.48 -13.68
N LEU A 570 17.69 -0.22 -13.81
CA LEU A 570 17.77 0.49 -15.09
C LEU A 570 18.72 -0.19 -16.09
N CYS A 571 19.78 -0.85 -15.63
CA CYS A 571 20.65 -1.66 -16.49
C CYS A 571 19.92 -2.87 -17.10
N CYS A 572 18.90 -3.40 -16.44
CA CYS A 572 18.16 -4.59 -16.86
C CYS A 572 16.87 -4.27 -17.64
N CYS A 573 16.22 -3.13 -17.37
CA CYS A 573 14.97 -2.76 -18.04
C CYS A 573 15.13 -2.58 -19.55
N PRO A 574 14.29 -3.11 -20.43
CA PRO A 574 14.37 -2.84 -21.87
C PRO A 574 14.25 -1.33 -22.16
N LEU A 575 15.08 -0.81 -23.06
CA LEU A 575 14.96 0.58 -23.53
C LEU A 575 13.92 0.62 -24.66
N PRO A 576 12.99 1.59 -24.65
CA PRO A 576 12.08 1.79 -25.77
C PRO A 576 12.84 2.19 -27.04
N SER A 577 12.26 1.91 -28.21
CA SER A 577 12.88 2.14 -29.52
C SER A 577 13.20 3.61 -29.79
N SER A 578 12.47 4.54 -29.17
CA SER A 578 12.79 5.97 -29.16
C SER A 578 12.59 6.55 -27.75
N LEU A 579 13.69 6.99 -27.14
CA LEU A 579 13.65 7.72 -25.87
C LEU A 579 13.43 9.21 -26.14
N PRO A 580 12.43 9.85 -25.52
CA PRO A 580 12.28 11.30 -25.56
C PRO A 580 13.56 12.00 -25.08
N PRO A 581 14.01 13.08 -25.75
CA PRO A 581 15.25 13.76 -25.39
C PRO A 581 15.32 14.20 -23.92
N ALA A 582 14.20 14.65 -23.34
CA ALA A 582 14.14 15.06 -21.94
C ALA A 582 14.42 13.90 -20.97
N GLN A 583 13.83 12.72 -21.24
CA GLN A 583 14.04 11.51 -20.41
C GLN A 583 15.48 10.99 -20.56
N LEU A 584 16.00 11.00 -21.79
CA LEU A 584 17.38 10.62 -22.07
C LEU A 584 18.38 11.51 -21.32
N HIS A 585 18.20 12.84 -21.37
CA HIS A 585 19.06 13.77 -20.64
C HIS A 585 18.96 13.62 -19.12
N LEU A 586 17.77 13.39 -18.58
CA LEU A 586 17.59 13.12 -17.14
C LEU A 586 18.40 11.88 -16.72
N LEU A 587 18.24 10.77 -17.43
CA LEU A 587 18.95 9.52 -17.14
C LEU A 587 20.46 9.68 -17.25
N ILE A 588 20.95 10.38 -18.28
CA ILE A 588 22.39 10.62 -18.45
C ILE A 588 22.94 11.44 -17.28
N ARG A 589 22.26 12.54 -16.89
CA ARG A 589 22.70 13.41 -15.79
C ARG A 589 22.66 12.72 -14.44
N SER A 590 21.61 11.94 -14.17
CA SER A 590 21.51 11.23 -12.89
C SER A 590 22.47 10.03 -12.83
N SER A 591 22.76 9.37 -13.95
CA SER A 591 23.79 8.33 -14.04
C SER A 591 25.21 8.89 -13.92
N SER A 592 25.51 10.04 -14.53
CA SER A 592 26.82 10.69 -14.39
C SER A 592 27.04 11.20 -12.97
N PHE A 593 26.00 11.75 -12.33
CA PHE A 593 26.04 12.08 -10.91
C PHE A 593 26.37 10.84 -10.06
N LEU A 594 25.66 9.72 -10.28
CA LEU A 594 25.91 8.48 -9.54
C LEU A 594 27.34 7.97 -9.75
N LEU A 595 27.89 8.06 -10.96
CA LEU A 595 29.27 7.67 -11.25
C LEU A 595 30.26 8.46 -10.38
N PHE A 596 30.20 9.79 -10.41
CA PHE A 596 31.11 10.63 -9.63
C PHE A 596 30.86 10.52 -8.12
N HIS A 597 29.60 10.41 -7.70
CA HIS A 597 29.25 10.17 -6.31
C HIS A 597 29.82 8.85 -5.80
N SER A 598 29.71 7.77 -6.60
CA SER A 598 30.28 6.45 -6.29
C SER A 598 31.80 6.49 -6.17
N MET A 599 32.49 7.30 -6.99
CA MET A 599 33.94 7.55 -6.87
C MET A 599 34.28 8.29 -5.57
N HIS A 600 33.49 9.28 -5.16
CA HIS A 600 33.68 10.00 -3.88
C HIS A 600 33.49 9.08 -2.66
N ILE A 601 32.49 8.18 -2.68
CA ILE A 601 32.25 7.22 -1.59
C ILE A 601 33.04 5.91 -1.71
N ARG A 602 33.84 5.76 -2.78
CA ARG A 602 34.71 4.59 -3.06
C ARG A 602 33.94 3.28 -3.25
N SER A 603 32.76 3.33 -3.87
CA SER A 603 31.99 2.13 -4.23
C SER A 603 32.38 1.64 -5.63
N SER A 604 33.15 0.56 -5.71
CA SER A 604 33.51 -0.09 -6.99
C SER A 604 32.29 -0.68 -7.70
N ALA A 605 31.33 -1.22 -6.93
CA ALA A 605 30.07 -1.72 -7.45
C ALA A 605 29.26 -0.60 -8.12
N GLY A 606 29.10 0.55 -7.44
CA GLY A 606 28.39 1.72 -7.96
C GLY A 606 29.03 2.30 -9.23
N VAL A 607 30.36 2.39 -9.27
CA VAL A 607 31.09 2.82 -10.49
C VAL A 607 30.83 1.86 -11.65
N SER A 608 30.84 0.54 -11.41
CA SER A 608 30.61 -0.46 -12.43
C SER A 608 29.18 -0.44 -12.99
N SER A 609 28.17 -0.27 -12.12
CA SER A 609 26.77 -0.19 -12.52
C SER A 609 26.47 1.11 -13.28
N ALA A 610 26.98 2.25 -12.80
CA ALA A 610 26.80 3.53 -13.47
C ALA A 610 27.49 3.55 -14.85
N SER A 611 28.70 2.98 -14.94
CA SER A 611 29.43 2.82 -16.21
C SER A 611 28.64 1.95 -17.20
N ARG A 612 28.07 0.83 -16.74
CA ARG A 612 27.23 -0.05 -17.57
C ARG A 612 26.00 0.68 -18.09
N LEU A 613 25.32 1.44 -17.23
CA LEU A 613 24.13 2.22 -17.62
C LEU A 613 24.48 3.31 -18.64
N LEU A 614 25.54 4.08 -18.40
CA LEU A 614 26.02 5.12 -19.32
C LEU A 614 26.43 4.55 -20.68
N LEU A 615 27.12 3.40 -20.72
CA LEU A 615 27.45 2.71 -21.96
C LEU A 615 26.20 2.28 -22.73
N ARG A 616 25.18 1.82 -22.02
CA ARG A 616 23.90 1.43 -22.62
C ARG A 616 23.15 2.63 -23.20
N LEU A 617 23.09 3.74 -22.48
CA LEU A 617 22.49 5.00 -22.95
C LEU A 617 23.27 5.60 -24.13
N CYS A 618 24.60 5.48 -24.11
CA CYS A 618 25.48 5.86 -25.21
C CYS A 618 25.18 5.08 -26.49
N LYS A 619 24.89 3.78 -26.38
CA LYS A 619 24.53 2.92 -27.53
C LYS A 619 23.08 3.10 -28.00
N ALA A 620 22.22 3.74 -27.23
CA ALA A 620 20.79 3.88 -27.55
C ALA A 620 20.52 4.84 -28.72
N SER A 621 21.25 5.94 -28.81
CA SER A 621 21.14 6.89 -29.91
C SER A 621 22.42 7.70 -30.08
N HIS A 622 22.60 8.27 -31.27
CA HIS A 622 23.73 9.15 -31.55
C HIS A 622 23.75 10.43 -30.72
N ALA A 623 22.57 11.04 -30.51
CA ALA A 623 22.41 12.16 -29.58
C ALA A 623 22.74 11.77 -28.13
N GLY A 624 22.36 10.55 -27.72
CA GLY A 624 22.73 9.97 -26.43
C GLY A 624 24.24 9.80 -26.28
N LYS A 625 24.92 9.25 -27.28
CA LYS A 625 26.40 9.17 -27.32
C LYS A 625 27.03 10.54 -27.10
N LYS A 626 26.60 11.57 -27.85
CA LYS A 626 27.13 12.93 -27.70
C LYS A 626 26.89 13.51 -26.30
N ALA A 627 25.68 13.35 -25.78
CA ALA A 627 25.32 13.85 -24.45
C ALA A 627 26.07 13.15 -23.31
N VAL A 628 26.29 11.82 -23.39
CA VAL A 628 27.07 11.06 -22.41
C VAL A 628 28.52 11.53 -22.40
N LEU A 629 29.16 11.63 -23.57
CA LEU A 629 30.54 12.10 -23.69
C LEU A 629 30.68 13.53 -23.14
N HIS A 630 29.73 14.41 -23.47
CA HIS A 630 29.74 15.77 -22.97
C HIS A 630 29.66 15.82 -21.43
N GLN A 631 28.69 15.13 -20.84
CA GLN A 631 28.46 15.12 -19.40
C GLN A 631 29.60 14.48 -18.61
N LEU A 632 30.28 13.48 -19.17
CA LEU A 632 31.43 12.85 -18.53
C LEU A 632 32.65 13.78 -18.50
N VAL A 633 32.96 14.44 -19.61
CA VAL A 633 34.09 15.39 -19.69
C VAL A 633 33.83 16.62 -18.82
N GLU A 634 32.67 17.25 -18.97
CA GLU A 634 32.27 18.41 -18.18
C GLU A 634 32.27 18.08 -16.69
N GLY A 635 31.68 16.94 -16.31
CA GLY A 635 31.60 16.49 -14.92
C GLY A 635 32.96 16.15 -14.30
N ALA A 636 33.92 15.66 -15.09
CA ALA A 636 35.27 15.36 -14.60
C ALA A 636 36.16 16.61 -14.46
N LEU A 637 35.96 17.62 -15.31
CA LEU A 637 36.67 18.89 -15.27
C LEU A 637 36.01 19.92 -14.33
N HIS A 638 34.80 19.66 -13.86
CA HIS A 638 34.10 20.52 -12.92
C HIS A 638 34.82 20.63 -11.57
N GLN A 639 34.83 21.83 -10.96
CA GLN A 639 35.57 22.12 -9.72
C GLN A 639 35.24 21.16 -8.56
N GLY A 640 33.99 20.68 -8.49
CA GLY A 640 33.55 19.73 -7.45
C GLY A 640 34.14 18.33 -7.56
N ASN A 641 34.62 17.91 -8.74
CA ASN A 641 35.11 16.56 -9.00
C ASN A 641 36.59 16.51 -9.43
N VAL A 642 37.20 17.64 -9.78
CA VAL A 642 38.57 17.69 -10.33
C VAL A 642 39.61 17.03 -9.39
N GLY A 643 39.37 17.08 -8.08
CA GLY A 643 40.21 16.42 -7.08
C GLY A 643 40.25 14.90 -7.19
N LEU A 644 39.19 14.25 -7.70
CA LEU A 644 39.14 12.79 -7.93
C LEU A 644 40.17 12.32 -8.95
N PHE A 645 40.58 13.22 -9.85
CA PHE A 645 41.47 12.96 -10.99
C PHE A 645 42.80 13.69 -10.87
N GLY A 646 43.16 14.12 -9.65
CA GLY A 646 44.48 14.70 -9.35
C GLY A 646 44.60 16.18 -9.62
N GLY A 647 43.48 16.87 -9.85
CA GLY A 647 43.46 18.32 -10.02
C GLY A 647 43.32 19.12 -8.72
N ASP A 648 43.73 20.38 -8.78
CA ASP A 648 43.62 21.32 -7.66
C ASP A 648 42.21 21.94 -7.62
N GLY A 649 41.39 21.43 -6.70
CA GLY A 649 40.00 21.83 -6.53
C GLY A 649 39.88 23.19 -5.84
N MET A 650 39.85 24.26 -6.62
CA MET A 650 39.57 25.60 -6.10
C MET A 650 38.12 25.65 -5.59
N LYS A 651 37.92 25.87 -4.28
CA LYS A 651 36.58 26.17 -3.76
C LYS A 651 36.24 27.61 -4.08
N ASP A 652 35.11 27.81 -4.75
CA ASP A 652 34.58 29.12 -5.11
C ASP A 652 34.59 30.05 -3.89
N VAL A 653 35.40 31.12 -3.94
CA VAL A 653 35.46 32.15 -2.89
C VAL A 653 34.08 32.82 -2.74
N ALA A 654 33.23 32.73 -3.76
CA ALA A 654 31.86 33.24 -3.76
C ALA A 654 30.91 32.52 -2.78
N GLN A 655 31.06 31.22 -2.53
CA GLN A 655 30.16 30.50 -1.59
C GLN A 655 30.48 30.75 -0.11
N LYS A 656 31.61 31.38 0.22
CA LYS A 656 31.88 31.82 1.61
C LYS A 656 31.06 33.03 2.04
N LEU A 657 30.38 33.74 1.13
CA LEU A 657 29.54 34.90 1.50
C LEU A 657 28.16 34.53 2.06
N GLU A 658 27.64 33.32 1.82
CA GLU A 658 26.29 32.93 2.27
C GLU A 658 26.26 31.91 3.41
N GLY A 659 27.40 31.32 3.79
CA GLY A 659 27.46 30.22 4.76
C GLY A 659 28.16 30.50 6.09
N ALA A 660 28.79 31.67 6.27
CA ALA A 660 29.34 32.05 7.57
C ALA A 660 28.28 32.82 8.36
N SER A 661 27.32 32.08 8.93
CA SER A 661 26.55 32.53 10.08
C SER A 661 27.46 32.60 11.32
N ALA A 662 28.61 33.26 11.22
CA ALA A 662 29.33 33.68 12.40
C ALA A 662 28.48 34.81 12.98
N SER A 663 27.92 34.57 14.15
CA SER A 663 27.19 35.59 14.89
C SER A 663 28.09 36.83 14.99
N LEU A 664 27.64 37.96 14.44
CA LEU A 664 28.36 39.24 14.56
C LEU A 664 28.66 39.55 16.04
N LEU A 665 27.81 39.07 16.95
CA LEU A 665 28.00 39.16 18.39
C LEU A 665 29.21 38.33 18.88
N GLU A 666 29.42 37.12 18.36
CA GLU A 666 30.58 36.28 18.74
C GLU A 666 31.89 36.87 18.25
N ASN A 667 31.92 37.36 17.00
CA ASN A 667 33.08 38.08 16.47
C ASN A 667 33.35 39.38 17.24
N ASN A 668 32.30 40.13 17.60
CA ASN A 668 32.43 41.34 18.41
C ASN A 668 32.84 41.05 19.87
N ASN A 669 32.44 39.92 20.47
CA ASN A 669 32.87 39.53 21.81
C ASN A 669 34.38 39.22 21.88
N HIS A 670 34.95 38.65 20.82
CA HIS A 670 36.40 38.45 20.70
C HIS A 670 37.17 39.77 20.56
N LEU A 671 36.61 40.76 19.87
CA LEU A 671 37.19 42.10 19.75
C LEU A 671 37.01 42.92 21.04
N GLY A 672 35.86 42.83 21.70
CA GLY A 672 35.54 43.57 22.92
C GLY A 672 36.33 43.16 24.16
N SER A 673 36.86 41.93 24.18
CA SER A 673 37.73 41.43 25.27
C SER A 673 39.21 41.81 25.11
N THR A 674 39.63 42.26 23.93
CA THR A 674 41.02 42.61 23.62
C THR A 674 41.26 44.12 23.46
N VAL A 675 40.20 44.92 23.32
CA VAL A 675 40.27 46.38 23.25
C VAL A 675 39.87 46.98 24.60
N ASP A 676 40.84 47.39 25.40
CA ASP A 676 40.63 48.09 26.67
C ASP A 676 40.03 49.50 26.44
N PHE A 677 38.72 49.57 26.23
CA PHE A 677 37.97 50.83 26.26
C PHE A 677 37.76 51.38 27.70
N SER A 678 38.14 50.62 28.74
CA SER A 678 37.82 50.92 30.13
C SER A 678 38.69 51.99 30.80
N GLY A 679 39.69 52.57 30.10
CA GLY A 679 40.54 53.62 30.68
C GLY A 679 41.27 54.55 29.71
N SER A 680 41.08 54.42 28.39
CA SER A 680 41.80 55.22 27.39
C SER A 680 40.86 56.17 26.63
N VAL A 681 41.24 57.44 26.51
CA VAL A 681 40.52 58.50 25.77
C VAL A 681 40.85 58.46 24.25
N TRP A 682 41.61 57.47 23.79
CA TRP A 682 42.16 57.41 22.43
C TRP A 682 41.47 56.37 21.53
N SER A 683 41.40 56.67 20.24
CA SER A 683 40.97 55.73 19.18
C SER A 683 41.91 54.51 19.09
N VAL A 684 41.42 53.41 18.52
CA VAL A 684 42.21 52.21 18.20
C VAL A 684 43.45 52.57 17.35
N PHE A 685 44.56 51.83 17.56
CA PHE A 685 45.88 52.13 16.97
C PHE A 685 45.95 51.97 15.44
N HIS A 686 45.13 51.10 14.84
CA HIS A 686 45.11 50.89 13.39
C HIS A 686 43.91 51.58 12.73
N ALA A 687 44.05 51.95 11.45
CA ALA A 687 42.96 52.54 10.65
C ALA A 687 41.99 51.51 10.02
N GLY A 688 42.14 50.22 10.36
CA GLY A 688 41.31 49.11 9.86
C GLY A 688 42.15 47.88 9.52
N VAL A 689 41.49 46.84 8.99
CA VAL A 689 42.14 45.62 8.46
C VAL A 689 42.02 45.63 6.92
N ILE A 690 43.11 45.31 6.22
CA ILE A 690 43.06 45.08 4.77
C ILE A 690 42.55 43.65 4.53
N GLY A 691 41.33 43.52 4.01
CA GLY A 691 40.71 42.22 3.75
C GLY A 691 40.32 41.46 5.02
N SER A 692 40.61 40.15 5.08
CA SER A 692 40.24 39.26 6.19
C SER A 692 41.42 38.80 7.05
N GLY A 693 42.63 39.33 6.84
CA GLY A 693 43.83 38.94 7.60
C GLY A 693 44.50 37.64 7.10
N LEU A 694 45.15 36.91 8.00
CA LEU A 694 45.84 35.64 7.68
C LEU A 694 44.85 34.63 7.09
N LYS A 695 45.16 34.08 5.91
CA LYS A 695 44.36 33.01 5.31
C LYS A 695 44.44 31.78 6.22
N PRO A 696 43.31 31.20 6.67
CA PRO A 696 43.34 29.99 7.49
C PRO A 696 44.05 28.87 6.73
N GLU A 697 44.81 28.03 7.44
CA GLU A 697 45.44 26.85 6.83
C GLU A 697 44.36 25.94 6.24
N GLU A 698 44.39 25.80 4.93
CA GLU A 698 43.44 24.97 4.18
C GLU A 698 43.90 23.51 4.33
N LYS A 699 43.09 22.69 5.01
CA LYS A 699 43.29 21.25 5.03
C LYS A 699 42.85 20.68 3.68
N ASP A 700 43.80 20.55 2.76
CA ASP A 700 43.56 19.85 1.50
C ASP A 700 43.16 18.41 1.81
N ARG A 701 41.98 18.00 1.32
CA ARG A 701 41.61 16.59 1.26
C ARG A 701 42.43 15.96 0.14
N VAL A 702 43.68 15.61 0.45
CA VAL A 702 44.56 14.93 -0.50
C VAL A 702 44.04 13.51 -0.70
N ILE A 703 43.46 13.25 -1.86
CA ILE A 703 43.11 11.90 -2.31
C ILE A 703 44.41 11.15 -2.57
N GLY A 704 44.47 9.86 -2.21
CA GLY A 704 45.67 9.04 -2.42
C GLY A 704 46.01 8.93 -3.90
N GLN A 705 47.30 8.97 -4.24
CA GLN A 705 47.78 8.94 -5.63
C GLN A 705 47.31 7.68 -6.38
N VAL A 706 47.21 6.55 -5.70
CA VAL A 706 46.69 5.28 -6.25
C VAL A 706 45.20 5.37 -6.59
N GLU A 707 44.39 5.91 -5.67
CA GLU A 707 42.94 6.08 -5.88
C GLU A 707 42.66 7.02 -7.07
N CYS A 708 43.46 8.09 -7.19
CA CYS A 708 43.41 8.99 -8.34
C CYS A 708 43.70 8.25 -9.65
N THR A 709 44.71 7.37 -9.70
CA THR A 709 45.03 6.61 -10.90
C THR A 709 43.93 5.62 -11.28
N GLU A 710 43.31 4.95 -10.30
CA GLU A 710 42.19 4.02 -10.53
C GLU A 710 40.94 4.73 -11.06
N ASN A 711 40.59 5.89 -10.48
CA ASN A 711 39.48 6.71 -10.95
C ASN A 711 39.70 7.20 -12.38
N THR A 712 40.90 7.71 -12.67
CA THR A 712 41.29 8.17 -14.00
C THR A 712 41.24 7.03 -15.02
N GLN A 713 41.78 5.85 -14.69
CA GLN A 713 41.73 4.68 -15.57
C GLN A 713 40.28 4.23 -15.82
N SER A 714 39.42 4.24 -14.79
CA SER A 714 38.01 3.89 -14.92
C SER A 714 37.27 4.86 -15.83
N LEU A 715 37.52 6.17 -15.70
CA LEU A 715 36.95 7.20 -16.58
C LEU A 715 37.43 7.04 -18.03
N LEU A 716 38.73 6.86 -18.24
CA LEU A 716 39.30 6.69 -19.59
C LEU A 716 38.79 5.41 -20.26
N SER A 717 38.68 4.31 -19.52
CA SER A 717 38.08 3.06 -20.00
C SER A 717 36.61 3.22 -20.37
N LEU A 718 35.85 4.03 -19.64
CA LEU A 718 34.46 4.32 -19.95
C LEU A 718 34.35 5.18 -21.22
N LEU A 719 35.15 6.24 -21.33
CA LEU A 719 35.18 7.11 -22.50
C LEU A 719 35.60 6.36 -23.77
N SER A 720 36.64 5.52 -23.68
CA SER A 720 37.07 4.69 -24.82
C SER A 720 35.99 3.72 -25.25
N SER A 721 35.28 3.09 -24.29
CA SER A 721 34.17 2.18 -24.57
C SER A 721 32.95 2.90 -25.16
N CYS A 722 32.67 4.15 -24.76
CA CYS A 722 31.64 5.00 -25.38
C CYS A 722 32.00 5.41 -26.81
N CYS A 723 33.29 5.59 -27.08
CA CYS A 723 33.82 5.98 -28.38
C CYS A 723 34.10 4.79 -29.31
N ALA A 724 34.09 3.55 -28.85
CA ALA A 724 34.34 2.39 -29.71
C ALA A 724 33.26 2.25 -30.80
N LYS A 725 33.66 1.78 -32.00
CA LYS A 725 32.71 1.39 -33.05
C LYS A 725 31.95 0.14 -32.60
N ASN A 726 30.64 0.10 -32.84
CA ASN A 726 29.83 -1.08 -32.58
C ASN A 726 30.15 -2.17 -33.63
N GLY A 727 31.13 -3.03 -33.34
CA GLY A 727 31.45 -4.17 -34.19
C GLY A 727 32.75 -4.87 -33.78
N GLU A 728 32.61 -6.17 -33.49
CA GLU A 728 33.63 -7.22 -33.35
C GLU A 728 34.23 -7.44 -31.94
N GLU A 729 33.80 -8.56 -31.35
CA GLU A 729 34.30 -9.17 -30.11
C GLU A 729 35.63 -9.93 -30.29
N ASP A 730 36.25 -9.84 -31.47
CA ASP A 730 37.51 -10.54 -31.79
C ASP A 730 38.72 -9.61 -31.62
N GLY A 731 39.25 -9.54 -30.40
CA GLY A 731 40.69 -9.41 -30.05
C GLY A 731 41.62 -8.41 -30.79
N GLN A 732 41.13 -7.53 -31.67
CA GLN A 732 41.91 -6.58 -32.44
C GLN A 732 41.69 -5.15 -31.92
N LEU A 733 42.74 -4.33 -32.07
CA LEU A 733 42.86 -2.94 -31.62
C LEU A 733 41.53 -2.18 -31.66
N ILE A 734 41.07 -1.68 -30.51
CA ILE A 734 39.87 -0.84 -30.38
C ILE A 734 40.04 0.38 -31.29
N THR A 735 39.34 0.40 -32.42
CA THR A 735 39.30 1.58 -33.29
C THR A 735 38.22 2.54 -32.81
N LEU A 736 38.63 3.77 -32.47
CA LEU A 736 37.71 4.81 -32.01
C LEU A 736 36.87 5.34 -33.17
N ASP A 737 35.59 5.55 -32.90
CA ASP A 737 34.65 6.22 -33.80
C ASP A 737 35.06 7.71 -33.96
N PRO A 738 35.42 8.16 -35.17
CA PRO A 738 35.91 9.52 -35.40
C PRO A 738 34.91 10.60 -34.99
N GLU A 739 33.60 10.33 -35.08
CA GLU A 739 32.59 11.30 -34.68
C GLU A 739 32.46 11.42 -33.16
N ALA A 740 32.61 10.29 -32.45
CA ALA A 740 32.66 10.27 -30.99
C ALA A 740 33.90 11.00 -30.47
N ALA A 741 35.07 10.73 -31.07
CA ALA A 741 36.33 11.40 -30.76
C ALA A 741 36.26 12.91 -31.09
N LYS A 742 35.63 13.29 -32.20
CA LYS A 742 35.35 14.70 -32.51
C LYS A 742 34.49 15.37 -31.42
N THR A 743 33.46 14.69 -30.94
CA THR A 743 32.59 15.23 -29.89
C THR A 743 33.37 15.46 -28.61
N LEU A 744 34.22 14.51 -28.21
CA LEU A 744 35.16 14.67 -27.10
C LEU A 744 36.06 15.89 -27.29
N ALA A 745 36.69 16.03 -28.46
CA ALA A 745 37.58 17.13 -28.79
C ALA A 745 36.90 18.51 -28.64
N VAL A 746 35.67 18.62 -29.14
CA VAL A 746 34.87 19.85 -29.03
C VAL A 746 34.52 20.16 -27.57
N THR A 747 34.02 19.17 -26.82
CA THR A 747 33.68 19.39 -25.40
C THR A 747 34.91 19.75 -24.56
N ILE A 748 36.05 19.09 -24.75
CA ILE A 748 37.29 19.42 -24.05
C ILE A 748 37.69 20.87 -24.34
N THR A 749 37.57 21.30 -25.60
CA THR A 749 37.87 22.68 -26.03
C THR A 749 36.92 23.67 -25.36
N GLU A 750 35.61 23.40 -25.35
CA GLU A 750 34.60 24.25 -24.72
C GLU A 750 34.80 24.36 -23.19
N CYS A 751 35.17 23.26 -22.52
CA CYS A 751 35.44 23.25 -21.07
C CYS A 751 36.73 24.00 -20.71
N ALA A 752 37.80 23.85 -21.49
CA ALA A 752 39.10 24.46 -21.19
C ALA A 752 39.21 25.90 -21.69
N CYS A 753 38.52 26.26 -22.77
CA CYS A 753 38.53 27.58 -23.37
C CYS A 753 37.18 27.90 -24.06
N PRO A 754 36.22 28.52 -23.35
CA PRO A 754 34.92 28.89 -23.93
C PRO A 754 35.00 30.07 -24.92
N ASP A 755 36.16 30.72 -25.04
CA ASP A 755 36.37 31.84 -25.95
C ASP A 755 36.46 31.36 -27.42
N VAL A 756 35.57 31.89 -28.26
CA VAL A 756 35.47 31.55 -29.69
C VAL A 756 36.36 32.47 -30.55
N THR A 757 36.95 33.52 -29.97
CA THR A 757 37.84 34.40 -30.73
C THR A 757 39.11 33.67 -31.15
N ASN A 758 39.57 33.86 -32.39
CA ASN A 758 40.74 33.19 -32.97
C ASN A 758 40.71 31.65 -32.81
N SER A 759 39.54 31.03 -32.96
CA SER A 759 39.34 29.57 -32.90
C SER A 759 39.54 28.86 -34.25
N GLU A 760 40.16 29.54 -35.22
CA GLU A 760 40.41 28.98 -36.55
C GLU A 760 41.38 27.80 -36.50
N LEU A 761 41.18 26.85 -37.44
CA LEU A 761 42.10 25.72 -37.61
C LEU A 761 43.43 26.15 -38.24
N SER A 762 43.46 27.26 -38.99
CA SER A 762 44.67 27.86 -39.53
C SER A 762 45.53 28.44 -38.40
N TRP A 763 46.78 28.01 -38.35
CA TRP A 763 47.72 28.51 -37.34
C TRP A 763 48.29 29.87 -37.78
N PRO A 764 48.20 30.90 -36.93
CA PRO A 764 48.75 32.22 -37.23
C PRO A 764 50.28 32.25 -37.09
N PRO A 765 50.96 33.32 -37.56
CA PRO A 765 52.38 33.53 -37.24
C PRO A 765 52.61 33.63 -35.72
N GLU A 766 53.82 33.26 -35.25
CA GLU A 766 54.21 33.32 -33.83
C GLU A 766 53.90 34.70 -33.21
N GLU A 767 54.19 35.79 -33.92
CA GLU A 767 53.96 37.17 -33.45
C GLU A 767 52.51 37.43 -33.04
N HIS A 768 51.55 36.73 -33.64
CA HIS A 768 50.14 36.86 -33.30
C HIS A 768 49.82 36.31 -31.90
N ALA A 769 50.60 35.36 -31.37
CA ALA A 769 50.40 34.85 -30.01
C ALA A 769 50.51 35.94 -28.93
N ARG A 770 51.20 37.06 -29.24
CA ARG A 770 51.27 38.23 -28.35
C ARG A 770 49.92 38.90 -28.13
N THR A 771 48.96 38.77 -29.04
CA THR A 771 47.62 39.38 -28.91
C THR A 771 46.64 38.48 -28.15
N THR A 772 46.91 37.17 -28.06
CA THR A 772 46.06 36.18 -27.39
C THR A 772 46.60 35.68 -26.05
N VAL A 773 47.64 36.32 -25.52
CA VAL A 773 48.35 35.92 -24.29
C VAL A 773 47.43 35.64 -23.11
N GLN A 774 46.37 36.42 -22.90
CA GLN A 774 45.45 36.22 -21.78
C GLN A 774 44.73 34.87 -21.89
N ARG A 775 44.18 34.56 -23.07
CA ARG A 775 43.49 33.28 -23.34
C ARG A 775 44.47 32.12 -23.21
N ASP A 776 45.67 32.28 -23.76
CA ASP A 776 46.68 31.22 -23.75
C ASP A 776 47.16 30.94 -22.30
N LEU A 777 47.28 31.95 -21.44
CA LEU A 777 47.55 31.80 -20.00
C LEU A 777 46.38 31.13 -19.24
N LEU A 778 45.13 31.37 -19.64
CA LEU A 778 43.97 30.67 -19.07
C LEU A 778 44.00 29.19 -19.43
N ILE A 779 44.31 28.86 -20.70
CA ILE A 779 44.52 27.48 -21.15
C ILE A 779 45.63 26.82 -20.33
N TYR A 780 46.81 27.46 -20.24
CA TYR A 780 47.91 27.00 -19.39
C TYR A 780 47.47 26.72 -17.96
N THR A 781 46.70 27.62 -17.35
CA THR A 781 46.22 27.48 -15.98
C THR A 781 45.28 26.28 -15.85
N CYS A 782 44.45 26.01 -16.87
CA CYS A 782 43.57 24.85 -16.93
C CYS A 782 44.37 23.54 -16.95
N PHE A 783 45.37 23.42 -17.83
CA PHE A 783 46.27 22.25 -17.91
C PHE A 783 47.09 22.05 -16.64
N ARG A 784 47.53 23.13 -16.00
CA ARG A 784 48.27 23.06 -14.74
C ARG A 784 47.41 22.60 -13.57
N LYS A 785 46.14 23.03 -13.53
CA LYS A 785 45.19 22.64 -12.48
C LYS A 785 44.61 21.24 -12.66
N SER A 786 44.52 20.74 -13.89
CA SER A 786 43.89 19.45 -14.21
C SER A 786 44.81 18.59 -15.09
N PRO A 787 45.57 17.63 -14.52
CA PRO A 787 46.42 16.74 -15.30
C PRO A 787 45.61 15.80 -16.21
N LEU A 788 44.33 15.58 -15.90
CA LEU A 788 43.40 14.79 -16.72
C LEU A 788 43.29 15.31 -18.16
N LEU A 789 43.49 16.61 -18.40
CA LEU A 789 43.41 17.20 -19.75
C LEU A 789 44.43 16.62 -20.73
N PHE A 790 45.65 16.32 -20.28
CA PHE A 790 46.66 15.66 -21.12
C PHE A 790 46.18 14.27 -21.54
N LEU A 791 45.67 13.48 -20.59
CA LEU A 791 45.16 12.14 -20.86
C LEU A 791 43.95 12.14 -21.79
N LEU A 792 43.06 13.13 -21.66
CA LEU A 792 41.93 13.33 -22.56
C LEU A 792 42.38 13.72 -23.98
N LEU A 793 43.42 14.55 -24.12
CA LEU A 793 44.00 14.87 -25.42
C LEU A 793 44.64 13.64 -26.08
N HIS A 794 45.35 12.80 -25.33
CA HIS A 794 45.87 11.53 -25.84
C HIS A 794 44.76 10.57 -26.30
N LEU A 795 43.65 10.49 -25.56
CA LEU A 795 42.48 9.73 -26.00
C LEU A 795 41.89 10.27 -27.31
N VAL A 796 41.83 11.59 -27.47
CA VAL A 796 41.38 12.24 -28.73
C VAL A 796 42.38 12.00 -29.87
N ALA A 797 43.67 12.00 -29.60
CA ALA A 797 44.74 11.77 -30.57
C ALA A 797 44.62 10.39 -31.25
N GLN A 798 44.22 9.37 -30.49
CA GLN A 798 43.95 8.02 -31.01
C GLN A 798 42.79 7.99 -32.03
N GLY A 799 41.87 8.95 -31.97
CA GLY A 799 40.68 9.05 -32.84
C GLY A 799 40.86 9.99 -34.03
N CYS A 800 41.89 9.81 -34.86
CA CYS A 800 42.16 10.65 -36.04
C CYS A 800 40.89 10.83 -36.92
N PRO A 801 40.55 12.05 -37.39
CA PRO A 801 41.26 13.34 -37.27
C PRO A 801 40.81 14.23 -36.09
N ALA A 802 40.28 13.67 -35.00
CA ALA A 802 39.62 14.46 -33.95
C ALA A 802 40.50 15.54 -33.28
N LEU A 803 41.81 15.29 -33.15
CA LEU A 803 42.74 16.23 -32.52
C LEU A 803 42.82 17.59 -33.25
N CYS A 804 42.48 17.64 -34.55
CA CYS A 804 42.36 18.89 -35.30
C CYS A 804 41.41 19.89 -34.62
N TYR A 805 40.32 19.41 -34.01
CA TYR A 805 39.33 20.25 -33.36
C TYR A 805 39.82 20.82 -32.01
N CYS A 806 40.88 20.25 -31.42
CA CYS A 806 41.55 20.78 -30.22
C CYS A 806 42.65 21.82 -30.55
N SER A 807 42.79 22.25 -31.80
CA SER A 807 43.88 23.13 -32.28
C SER A 807 44.09 24.38 -31.42
N VAL A 808 43.00 24.98 -30.90
CA VAL A 808 43.06 26.17 -30.02
C VAL A 808 43.81 25.88 -28.73
N LEU A 809 43.58 24.72 -28.12
CA LEU A 809 44.25 24.31 -26.88
C LEU A 809 45.73 24.03 -27.12
N LEU A 810 46.04 23.28 -28.19
CA LEU A 810 47.41 22.96 -28.57
C LEU A 810 48.23 24.23 -28.85
N ARG A 811 47.63 25.16 -29.60
CA ARG A 811 48.25 26.45 -29.95
C ARG A 811 48.44 27.34 -28.72
N GLY A 812 47.44 27.45 -27.85
CA GLY A 812 47.54 28.24 -26.62
C GLY A 812 48.59 27.68 -25.65
N LEU A 813 48.62 26.36 -25.48
CA LEU A 813 49.63 25.71 -24.65
C LEU A 813 51.04 25.87 -25.25
N LEU A 814 51.20 25.69 -26.57
CA LEU A 814 52.49 25.89 -27.24
C LEU A 814 52.98 27.35 -27.13
N ALA A 815 52.10 28.33 -27.29
CA ALA A 815 52.43 29.75 -27.15
C ALA A 815 52.94 30.09 -25.74
N THR A 816 52.29 29.57 -24.70
CA THR A 816 52.74 29.78 -23.32
C THR A 816 54.05 29.09 -23.01
N LEU A 817 54.28 27.87 -23.54
CA LEU A 817 55.56 27.17 -23.40
C LEU A 817 56.69 27.89 -24.14
N LEU A 818 56.45 28.38 -25.37
CA LEU A 818 57.41 29.18 -26.12
C LEU A 818 57.83 30.45 -25.37
N ALA A 819 56.86 31.17 -24.79
CA ALA A 819 57.12 32.36 -23.98
C ALA A 819 57.85 32.03 -22.67
N TYR A 820 57.51 30.90 -22.03
CA TYR A 820 58.18 30.44 -20.82
C TYR A 820 59.65 30.12 -21.08
N TRP A 821 59.94 29.31 -22.11
CA TRP A 821 61.30 28.91 -22.44
C TRP A 821 62.16 30.08 -22.97
N GLU A 822 61.53 31.10 -23.55
CA GLU A 822 62.20 32.37 -23.90
C GLU A 822 62.64 33.16 -22.67
N ALA A 823 61.77 33.21 -21.66
CA ALA A 823 62.00 33.97 -20.43
C ALA A 823 62.74 33.17 -19.35
N SER A 824 62.99 31.87 -19.58
CA SER A 824 63.67 31.01 -18.60
C SER A 824 65.14 31.41 -18.45
N ARG A 825 65.54 31.59 -17.20
CA ARG A 825 66.93 31.88 -16.80
C ARG A 825 67.62 30.67 -16.18
N GLU A 826 66.93 29.52 -16.20
CA GLU A 826 67.45 28.26 -15.68
C GLU A 826 68.51 27.69 -16.62
N SER A 827 69.45 26.92 -16.07
CA SER A 827 70.53 26.32 -16.85
C SER A 827 70.13 24.98 -17.48
N SER A 828 69.18 24.28 -16.85
CA SER A 828 68.68 22.97 -17.26
C SER A 828 67.16 23.00 -17.37
N THR A 829 66.60 22.23 -18.30
CA THR A 829 65.14 22.05 -18.43
C THR A 829 64.54 21.24 -17.28
N THR A 830 65.36 20.51 -16.53
CA THR A 830 64.93 19.73 -15.36
C THR A 830 64.55 20.59 -14.16
N ASP A 831 64.99 21.85 -14.13
CA ASP A 831 64.71 22.79 -13.03
C ASP A 831 63.24 23.23 -13.03
N SER A 832 62.57 23.07 -14.17
CA SER A 832 61.16 23.37 -14.40
C SER A 832 60.35 22.13 -14.83
N PRO A 833 60.15 21.16 -13.92
CA PRO A 833 59.67 19.82 -14.25
C PRO A 833 58.29 19.79 -14.91
N TRP A 834 57.38 20.69 -14.52
CA TRP A 834 56.05 20.76 -15.13
C TRP A 834 56.11 21.27 -16.58
N HIS A 835 56.92 22.30 -16.87
CA HIS A 835 57.03 22.86 -18.22
C HIS A 835 57.73 21.88 -19.17
N LEU A 836 58.72 21.14 -18.66
CA LEU A 836 59.36 20.03 -19.38
C LEU A 836 58.34 18.93 -19.70
N MET A 837 57.62 18.42 -18.70
CA MET A 837 56.59 17.40 -18.89
C MET A 837 55.51 17.86 -19.88
N ALA A 838 54.97 19.07 -19.71
CA ALA A 838 53.95 19.63 -20.60
C ALA A 838 54.44 19.79 -22.04
N SER A 839 55.72 20.17 -22.23
CA SER A 839 56.33 20.26 -23.56
C SER A 839 56.45 18.87 -24.21
N CYS A 840 56.81 17.85 -23.43
CA CYS A 840 56.89 16.49 -23.92
C CYS A 840 55.52 15.91 -24.29
N GLU A 841 54.54 16.00 -23.39
CA GLU A 841 53.17 15.51 -23.59
C GLU A 841 52.50 16.20 -24.79
N LEU A 842 52.68 17.52 -24.95
CA LEU A 842 52.11 18.26 -26.08
C LEU A 842 52.64 17.74 -27.42
N VAL A 843 53.96 17.60 -27.55
CA VAL A 843 54.59 17.13 -28.81
C VAL A 843 54.25 15.65 -29.06
N SER A 844 54.27 14.82 -28.02
CA SER A 844 53.86 13.40 -28.12
C SER A 844 52.42 13.27 -28.59
N CYS A 845 51.48 14.02 -27.97
CA CYS A 845 50.08 14.04 -28.36
C CYS A 845 49.87 14.51 -29.81
N MET A 846 50.59 15.56 -30.24
CA MET A 846 50.55 16.03 -31.63
C MET A 846 51.13 15.02 -32.62
N GLY A 847 52.14 14.24 -32.21
CA GLY A 847 52.68 13.11 -32.97
C GLY A 847 51.68 11.97 -33.09
N GLU A 848 51.10 11.52 -31.98
CA GLU A 848 50.06 10.45 -31.94
C GLU A 848 48.85 10.80 -32.80
N GLY A 849 48.41 12.07 -32.77
CA GLY A 849 47.31 12.57 -33.59
C GLY A 849 47.67 12.83 -35.06
N GLN A 850 48.87 12.43 -35.50
CA GLN A 850 49.39 12.62 -36.86
C GLN A 850 49.31 14.08 -37.32
N LEU A 851 49.56 15.02 -36.41
CA LEU A 851 49.77 16.43 -36.74
C LEU A 851 51.24 16.71 -37.06
N LEU A 852 52.15 15.89 -36.55
CA LEU A 852 53.59 15.96 -36.78
C LEU A 852 54.12 14.66 -37.42
N PRO A 853 55.09 14.75 -38.35
CA PRO A 853 55.85 13.60 -38.82
C PRO A 853 56.60 12.92 -37.68
N PRO A 854 56.86 11.60 -37.75
CA PRO A 854 57.54 10.85 -36.69
C PRO A 854 58.88 11.47 -36.25
N ALA A 855 59.65 12.02 -37.18
CA ALA A 855 60.94 12.65 -36.88
C ALA A 855 60.80 13.92 -36.01
N LEU A 856 59.76 14.72 -36.23
CA LEU A 856 59.45 15.88 -35.38
C LEU A 856 58.73 15.46 -34.09
N ALA A 857 57.90 14.42 -34.13
CA ALA A 857 57.24 13.90 -32.94
C ALA A 857 58.28 13.42 -31.90
N ASN A 858 59.27 12.62 -32.30
CA ASN A 858 60.25 12.05 -31.37
C ASN A 858 61.18 13.09 -30.69
N MET A 859 61.16 14.36 -31.10
CA MET A 859 62.06 15.39 -30.55
C MET A 859 61.85 15.60 -29.03
N HIS A 860 60.67 15.28 -28.51
CA HIS A 860 60.38 15.42 -27.10
C HIS A 860 61.25 14.52 -26.21
N GLU A 861 61.77 13.40 -26.73
CA GLU A 861 62.68 12.51 -26.00
C GLU A 861 63.99 13.22 -25.63
N MET A 862 64.38 14.24 -26.40
CA MET A 862 65.61 15.00 -26.19
C MET A 862 65.46 16.13 -25.17
N PHE A 863 64.23 16.61 -24.89
CA PHE A 863 64.00 17.86 -24.13
C PHE A 863 64.62 17.86 -22.73
N SER A 864 64.69 16.71 -22.06
CA SER A 864 65.27 16.57 -20.72
C SER A 864 66.79 16.80 -20.67
N LEU A 865 67.45 16.78 -21.83
CA LEU A 865 68.90 16.90 -21.97
C LEU A 865 69.32 18.22 -22.64
N LEU A 866 68.37 19.06 -23.05
CA LEU A 866 68.63 20.30 -23.79
C LEU A 866 68.63 21.53 -22.88
N ALA A 867 69.22 22.62 -23.37
CA ALA A 867 69.07 23.92 -22.74
C ALA A 867 67.67 24.53 -23.02
N PRO A 868 67.11 25.36 -22.12
CA PRO A 868 65.81 26.02 -22.30
C PRO A 868 65.63 26.71 -23.67
N TYR A 869 66.65 27.44 -24.13
CA TYR A 869 66.61 28.13 -25.42
C TYR A 869 66.58 27.15 -26.61
N GLU A 870 67.25 26.00 -26.50
CA GLU A 870 67.21 24.98 -27.55
C GLU A 870 65.84 24.32 -27.64
N VAL A 871 65.18 24.07 -26.50
CA VAL A 871 63.79 23.61 -26.46
C VAL A 871 62.86 24.64 -27.12
N ARG A 872 63.04 25.94 -26.85
CA ARG A 872 62.29 27.00 -27.55
C ARG A 872 62.46 26.91 -29.07
N LEU A 873 63.69 26.75 -29.58
CA LEU A 873 63.93 26.66 -31.02
C LEU A 873 63.26 25.44 -31.66
N LEU A 874 63.28 24.29 -30.97
CA LEU A 874 62.60 23.08 -31.42
C LEU A 874 61.08 23.25 -31.43
N LEU A 875 60.49 23.81 -30.37
CA LEU A 875 59.06 24.12 -30.32
C LEU A 875 58.64 25.16 -31.37
N LEU A 876 59.53 26.10 -31.72
CA LEU A 876 59.28 27.06 -32.79
C LEU A 876 59.25 26.36 -34.16
N SER A 877 60.13 25.38 -34.39
CA SER A 877 60.08 24.55 -35.61
C SER A 877 58.77 23.76 -35.72
N VAL A 878 58.22 23.30 -34.58
CA VAL A 878 56.89 22.66 -34.52
C VAL A 878 55.80 23.66 -34.89
N TRP A 879 55.84 24.89 -34.35
CA TRP A 879 54.89 25.95 -34.70
C TRP A 879 54.89 26.25 -36.19
N ASP A 880 56.08 26.44 -36.78
CA ASP A 880 56.23 26.75 -38.20
C ASP A 880 55.80 25.58 -39.09
N PHE A 881 56.11 24.34 -38.69
CA PHE A 881 55.64 23.16 -39.41
C PHE A 881 54.12 23.09 -39.43
N VAL A 882 53.45 23.21 -38.28
CA VAL A 882 51.98 23.12 -38.19
C VAL A 882 51.31 24.30 -38.89
N ARG A 883 51.94 25.48 -38.88
CA ARG A 883 51.50 26.64 -39.66
C ARG A 883 51.53 26.38 -41.17
N ALA A 884 52.62 25.86 -41.69
CA ALA A 884 52.71 25.49 -43.11
C ALA A 884 51.78 24.31 -43.45
N ASN A 885 51.66 23.37 -42.51
CA ASN A 885 50.93 22.12 -42.64
C ASN A 885 49.72 22.04 -41.69
N GLY A 886 48.80 23.00 -41.85
CA GLY A 886 47.65 23.20 -40.96
C GLY A 886 46.90 21.91 -40.58
N PRO A 887 46.40 21.80 -39.34
CA PRO A 887 45.69 20.63 -38.83
C PRO A 887 44.25 20.57 -39.38
N PHE A 888 44.12 20.36 -40.69
CA PHE A 888 42.83 20.29 -41.37
C PHE A 888 42.34 18.84 -41.46
N PRO A 889 41.07 18.54 -41.08
CA PRO A 889 40.50 17.20 -41.23
C PRO A 889 40.56 16.65 -42.66
N GLN A 890 40.57 17.52 -43.67
CA GLN A 890 40.62 17.17 -45.10
C GLN A 890 41.95 16.51 -45.51
N ARG A 891 43.03 16.69 -44.73
CA ARG A 891 44.35 16.08 -44.99
C ARG A 891 44.43 14.61 -44.57
N PHE A 892 43.41 14.11 -43.87
CA PHE A 892 43.33 12.72 -43.46
C PHE A 892 42.54 11.90 -44.49
N VAL A 893 43.14 10.81 -44.96
CA VAL A 893 42.53 9.89 -45.93
C VAL A 893 42.07 8.62 -45.21
N PHE A 894 40.87 8.16 -45.51
CA PHE A 894 40.33 6.92 -44.94
C PHE A 894 41.02 5.69 -45.56
N GLN A 895 41.64 4.87 -44.74
CA GLN A 895 42.24 3.59 -45.15
C GLN A 895 41.25 2.44 -44.90
N ALA A 896 40.62 1.94 -45.95
CA ALA A 896 39.63 0.88 -45.86
C ALA A 896 40.17 -0.43 -45.25
N SER A 897 41.46 -0.74 -45.45
CA SER A 897 42.10 -1.97 -44.93
C SER A 897 42.25 -2.02 -43.41
N LYS A 898 42.28 -0.85 -42.76
CA LYS A 898 42.49 -0.72 -41.30
C LYS A 898 41.33 0.01 -40.61
N ALA A 899 40.32 0.45 -41.37
CA ALA A 899 39.18 1.24 -40.89
C ALA A 899 39.54 2.51 -40.08
N ILE A 900 40.74 3.06 -40.33
CA ILE A 900 41.30 4.26 -39.69
C ILE A 900 41.53 5.38 -40.69
N PHE A 901 41.52 6.62 -40.19
CA PHE A 901 42.01 7.77 -40.92
C PHE A 901 43.51 7.93 -40.71
N SER A 902 44.25 8.16 -41.79
CA SER A 902 45.69 8.42 -41.72
C SER A 902 46.06 9.64 -42.54
N ARG A 903 47.04 10.41 -42.07
CA ARG A 903 47.64 11.51 -42.82
C ARG A 903 48.91 11.04 -43.53
N ASP A 904 49.04 11.39 -44.80
CA ASP A 904 50.21 11.09 -45.62
C ASP A 904 51.08 12.33 -45.78
N PHE A 905 52.17 12.41 -45.00
CA PHE A 905 53.06 13.57 -44.99
C PHE A 905 53.89 13.74 -46.27
N THR A 906 54.04 12.69 -47.08
CA THR A 906 54.83 12.76 -48.34
C THR A 906 54.22 13.70 -49.37
N ARG A 907 52.92 13.98 -49.24
CA ARG A 907 52.14 14.84 -50.15
C ARG A 907 52.15 16.31 -49.75
N GLU A 908 52.71 16.65 -48.59
CA GLU A 908 52.58 17.97 -47.96
C GLU A 908 53.86 18.83 -48.03
N GLY A 909 54.88 18.37 -48.75
CA GLY A 909 56.16 19.05 -48.93
C GLY A 909 57.34 18.33 -48.27
N ASP A 910 58.55 18.84 -48.44
CA ASP A 910 59.76 18.24 -47.87
C ASP A 910 59.92 18.59 -46.37
N PRO A 911 59.82 17.61 -45.46
CA PRO A 911 60.01 17.84 -44.03
C PRO A 911 61.46 18.20 -43.67
N ALA A 912 62.44 18.00 -44.57
CA ALA A 912 63.85 18.24 -44.31
C ALA A 912 64.15 19.67 -43.83
N LYS A 913 63.41 20.67 -44.35
CA LYS A 913 63.56 22.09 -43.96
C LYS A 913 63.39 22.33 -42.45
N TYR A 914 62.52 21.56 -41.81
CA TYR A 914 62.26 21.69 -40.36
C TYR A 914 63.19 20.80 -39.54
N MET A 915 63.80 19.78 -40.17
CA MET A 915 64.78 18.89 -39.55
C MET A 915 66.18 19.53 -39.44
N ASP A 916 66.52 20.52 -40.27
CA ASP A 916 67.81 21.23 -40.19
C ASP A 916 68.09 21.80 -38.78
N ILE A 917 67.06 22.35 -38.13
CA ILE A 917 67.15 22.87 -36.76
C ILE A 917 67.36 21.73 -35.77
N VAL A 918 66.63 20.63 -35.91
CA VAL A 918 66.78 19.42 -35.08
C VAL A 918 68.20 18.86 -35.20
N HIS A 919 68.71 18.73 -36.42
CA HIS A 919 70.07 18.25 -36.69
C HIS A 919 71.15 19.19 -36.14
N SER A 920 70.95 20.51 -36.23
CA SER A 920 71.87 21.50 -35.65
C SER A 920 71.92 21.42 -34.12
N VAL A 921 70.76 21.33 -33.46
CA VAL A 921 70.66 21.16 -32.00
C VAL A 921 71.26 19.83 -31.55
N LEU A 922 71.00 18.75 -32.29
CA LEU A 922 71.58 17.43 -32.06
C LEU A 922 73.11 17.47 -32.22
N HIS A 923 73.62 18.11 -33.29
CA HIS A 923 75.05 18.23 -33.57
C HIS A 923 75.78 19.05 -32.49
N ARG A 924 75.15 20.13 -32.00
CA ARG A 924 75.69 20.96 -30.91
C ARG A 924 75.85 20.20 -29.60
N ASN A 925 74.98 19.21 -29.35
CA ASN A 925 74.93 18.43 -28.11
C ASN A 925 75.29 16.94 -28.35
N VAL A 926 76.17 16.64 -29.32
CA VAL A 926 76.53 15.24 -29.68
C VAL A 926 77.15 14.49 -28.50
N ASP A 927 77.85 15.20 -27.62
CA ASP A 927 78.43 14.67 -26.39
C ASP A 927 77.37 14.02 -25.46
N ARG A 928 76.12 14.51 -25.51
CA ARG A 928 75.01 14.02 -24.68
C ARG A 928 73.96 13.25 -25.47
N LEU A 929 73.71 13.63 -26.72
CA LEU A 929 72.61 13.15 -27.55
C LEU A 929 73.05 12.22 -28.70
N GLY A 930 74.34 11.89 -28.81
CA GLY A 930 74.89 11.07 -29.90
C GLY A 930 74.18 9.72 -30.09
N LEU A 931 73.71 9.08 -29.01
CA LEU A 931 72.95 7.82 -29.05
C LEU A 931 71.57 7.95 -29.70
N LEU A 932 70.96 9.14 -29.65
CA LEU A 932 69.65 9.41 -30.23
C LEU A 932 69.72 9.81 -31.71
N SER A 933 70.91 10.07 -32.25
CA SER A 933 71.09 10.54 -33.64
C SER A 933 70.50 9.62 -34.71
N GLY A 934 70.50 8.30 -34.48
CA GLY A 934 69.90 7.32 -35.38
C GLY A 934 68.37 7.33 -35.43
N ARG A 935 67.70 7.93 -34.43
CA ARG A 935 66.22 8.03 -34.37
C ARG A 935 65.64 9.15 -35.25
N PHE A 936 66.48 10.09 -35.68
CA PHE A 936 66.07 11.30 -36.41
C PHE A 936 66.57 11.30 -37.86
N GLN A 937 66.99 10.16 -38.40
CA GLN A 937 67.30 9.99 -39.82
C GLN A 937 65.98 9.91 -40.60
N VAL A 938 65.83 10.78 -41.62
CA VAL A 938 64.64 10.87 -42.49
C VAL A 938 64.56 9.69 -43.44
#